data_AF-A0A8X6RG38-F1
#
_entry.id   AF-A0A8X6RG38-F1
#
_cell.length_a   1.000
_cell.length_b   1.000
_cell.length_c   1.000
_cell.angle_alpha   90.00
_cell.angle_beta   90.00
_cell.angle_gamma   90.00
#
_symmetry.space_group_name_H-M   'P 1'
#
loop_
_entity.id
_entity.type
_entity.pdbx_description
1 polymer ?
#
loop_
_entity_poly.entity_id
_entity_poly.type
_entity_poly.pdbx_seq_one_letter_code
_entity_poly.pdbx_strand_id
1 'polypeptide(L)'
;MSIVVKLKKDELKLVSEEIGLTVPREAKRVDLKRLIEESDVFKEDYEFVKTVIEQLLEETKTQESELNSQLELERLKLERVKAELELAQLGTNASKSETSFNKCETEMSIDVFIKSFPKELKNVSSGGEKRSFPDNPEVVNKSRPGGECSWSLPPQVGCQGFVSTNLVENKKNVLLSTVLCLIKDKYSQWQKVRGLLDVGSQINLISNECLQRLQLKGEKINQSISCINNTSLTVNRGVKASIASESKSFKRNISMLVVQKITDLIPNKFIDAHVQIPESVRLADPNFKIPGKIDILLSAEYFYDGIKPGKINVKNSNLILQDSVFGYIVGGSVEDELNLYSCGLICGSEELNSSWRKFWEIEEIDNELPKNLENSICEEHYAQTHKRDESGKYIVSIPFKEHWLCLGNSKDIALKRLESLWTRLSRDQDYQKLYRDFLKEYEELGHMTEIKESVELEYTYYMPHHGIYRPQKSTTKLRTVFNASALTANGKSLNFIQYNGGVIQNDLFSLLVRFRKHIYAFTADIRQMYRMIDADVSQRPLQRILWKGNVNVPVKVYQLNTVTYGTASAPFLAMRTLKQISIDEGENFPLAASVLCDDFYMNDVLSGANSLEVAKTLQHQLIDILQTAQMSLHKWCGYTSELIPTTEKEYDFASPEEIKTLGIAWNSKTDCFNFKVEVEQNAHPTKTSVLSIIARLFDPLGLLGSVITKAKIFMQQLWTLQIDWSERLPEKEASEWKEFVRSLVALNGINIERCIVIPNAEVTEFHGFCDASERAYGAAIYARSINPDGEIKVKLVASKSRVSPIKQHHVPSEQNPAEIISRGLDPEKFQRSELWCFGPAFLEVSSVNFPRYVDEIHNCEHYQLELKDNQESMCFLVQNREILLIIDKCSSFLKLQRILAWCVRFKENARNPLQLTTGSLTVAELSTALICLVRNVQSVSFAKKICCLERRQLLPVSSNLLTLSPFLDQRKILCVGGRLRHSNLPAQQKHPILIPNNHSICDLIIKHYHVLYLHTGIEATLANIRTRFWIVNGRSKVKGIIKQCIKCFKVSATGKNQRMADLPNARVSIARVFSKVGLDFCGPFHIKLISSKAKKVYKCYICIFVCFVVKAIHLEIVSNLSTEAFIGSLKRFISRRGRPSDIFSDNGTNFVGANTEFRKILKGLIKKESSEKFEDFLASESIQWHFNPPATPHFGGLWEAGVKSLKNHLKRVVGNNIFLLMKNFLHLSHKWRPF
;
A
#
# COMPACT_ATOMS: atom_id res chain seq x y z
N MET A 1 5.96 -3.99 -61.67
CA MET A 1 5.25 -2.98 -60.87
C MET A 1 4.60 -3.58 -59.61
N SER A 2 5.36 -3.87 -58.54
CA SER A 2 4.76 -4.37 -57.27
C SER A 2 5.67 -4.25 -56.03
N ILE A 3 6.52 -3.21 -55.95
CA ILE A 3 7.36 -2.97 -54.76
C ILE A 3 6.59 -2.04 -53.81
N VAL A 4 5.86 -2.63 -52.86
CA VAL A 4 5.13 -1.85 -51.83
C VAL A 4 6.04 -1.64 -50.62
N VAL A 5 6.91 -0.63 -50.70
CA VAL A 5 7.86 -0.30 -49.62
C VAL A 5 7.10 0.25 -48.41
N LYS A 6 6.95 -0.58 -47.37
CA LYS A 6 6.22 -0.26 -46.14
C LYS A 6 7.16 0.31 -45.07
N LEU A 7 7.69 1.49 -45.35
CA LEU A 7 8.43 2.31 -44.38
C LEU A 7 7.59 2.56 -43.10
N LYS A 8 8.24 2.66 -41.94
CA LYS A 8 7.60 3.14 -40.69
C LYS A 8 7.31 4.64 -40.82
N LYS A 9 6.50 5.21 -39.92
CA LYS A 9 6.12 6.63 -39.99
C LYS A 9 7.33 7.57 -39.97
N ASP A 10 8.36 7.23 -39.20
CA ASP A 10 9.52 8.09 -38.99
C ASP A 10 10.51 7.99 -40.17
N GLU A 11 10.71 6.77 -40.70
CA GLU A 11 11.44 6.49 -41.94
C GLU A 11 10.78 7.16 -43.16
N LEU A 12 9.45 7.02 -43.28
CA LEU A 12 8.66 7.64 -44.34
C LEU A 12 8.62 9.18 -44.19
N LYS A 13 8.79 9.71 -42.98
CA LYS A 13 8.87 11.15 -42.73
C LYS A 13 10.22 11.71 -43.22
N LEU A 14 11.34 11.09 -42.86
CA LEU A 14 12.68 11.41 -43.39
C LEU A 14 12.67 11.42 -44.93
N VAL A 15 12.30 10.29 -45.54
CA VAL A 15 12.21 10.14 -47.00
C VAL A 15 11.25 11.15 -47.63
N SER A 16 10.16 11.53 -46.95
CA SER A 16 9.24 12.56 -47.46
C SER A 16 9.78 13.98 -47.34
N GLU A 17 10.54 14.30 -46.29
CA GLU A 17 11.11 15.63 -46.09
C GLU A 17 12.31 15.87 -47.02
N GLU A 18 13.04 14.81 -47.36
CA GLU A 18 14.21 14.83 -48.27
C GLU A 18 13.83 14.88 -49.76
N ILE A 19 12.66 14.33 -50.13
CA ILE A 19 12.09 14.40 -51.50
C ILE A 19 10.97 15.47 -51.61
N GLY A 20 10.71 16.25 -50.55
CA GLY A 20 9.76 17.36 -50.56
C GLY A 20 8.26 17.01 -50.62
N LEU A 21 7.87 15.78 -50.26
CA LEU A 21 6.49 15.29 -50.25
C LEU A 21 5.80 15.52 -48.90
N THR A 22 4.52 15.93 -48.89
CA THR A 22 3.77 16.21 -47.66
C THR A 22 2.90 15.05 -47.18
N VAL A 23 3.18 14.51 -45.99
CA VAL A 23 2.50 13.32 -45.45
C VAL A 23 1.25 13.68 -44.62
N PRO A 24 0.06 13.13 -44.92
CA PRO A 24 -1.18 13.42 -44.17
C PRO A 24 -1.11 13.05 -42.68
N ARG A 25 -1.39 14.02 -41.80
CA ARG A 25 -1.17 13.92 -40.34
C ARG A 25 -1.84 12.71 -39.66
N GLU A 26 -3.03 12.31 -40.13
CA GLU A 26 -3.86 11.28 -39.49
C GLU A 26 -3.56 9.83 -39.96
N ALA A 27 -2.79 9.65 -41.03
CA ALA A 27 -2.52 8.34 -41.58
C ALA A 27 -1.54 7.52 -40.71
N LYS A 28 -1.92 6.29 -40.35
CA LYS A 28 -1.08 5.37 -39.56
C LYS A 28 -0.18 4.47 -40.40
N ARG A 29 -0.46 4.37 -41.71
CA ARG A 29 0.37 3.84 -42.78
C ARG A 29 -0.04 4.58 -44.05
N VAL A 30 0.92 4.95 -44.88
CA VAL A 30 0.70 5.49 -46.24
C VAL A 30 1.43 4.57 -47.21
N ASP A 31 0.91 4.44 -48.43
CA ASP A 31 1.61 3.74 -49.50
C ASP A 31 2.47 4.76 -50.27
N LEU A 32 3.79 4.59 -50.29
CA LEU A 32 4.69 5.58 -50.88
C LEU A 32 4.43 5.73 -52.39
N LYS A 33 4.10 4.63 -53.07
CA LYS A 33 3.72 4.64 -54.49
C LYS A 33 2.52 5.57 -54.74
N ARG A 34 1.56 5.58 -53.81
CA ARG A 34 0.38 6.43 -53.90
C ARG A 34 0.70 7.92 -53.66
N LEU A 35 1.60 8.24 -52.75
CA LEU A 35 2.09 9.64 -52.57
C LEU A 35 2.82 10.16 -53.80
N ILE A 36 3.52 9.29 -54.54
CA ILE A 36 4.20 9.63 -55.79
C ILE A 36 3.18 9.79 -56.93
N GLU A 37 2.19 8.89 -57.03
CA GLU A 37 1.10 8.98 -58.03
C GLU A 37 0.14 10.17 -57.81
N GLU A 38 0.02 10.64 -56.56
CA GLU A 38 -0.75 11.83 -56.15
C GLU A 38 0.11 13.12 -56.12
N SER A 39 1.36 13.10 -56.61
CA SER A 39 2.26 14.27 -56.65
C SER A 39 2.62 14.70 -58.08
N ASP A 40 2.26 15.91 -58.46
CA ASP A 40 2.43 16.45 -59.82
C ASP A 40 3.90 16.59 -60.28
N VAL A 41 4.88 16.50 -59.36
CA VAL A 41 6.32 16.64 -59.67
C VAL A 41 7.00 15.29 -59.94
N PHE A 42 6.60 14.23 -59.25
CA PHE A 42 7.34 12.94 -59.23
C PHE A 42 6.60 11.78 -59.91
N LYS A 43 5.41 12.03 -60.44
CA LYS A 43 4.52 11.04 -61.05
C LYS A 43 5.08 10.36 -62.31
N GLU A 44 5.98 11.03 -63.04
CA GLU A 44 6.55 10.52 -64.29
C GLU A 44 8.01 10.02 -64.16
N ASP A 45 8.76 10.42 -63.13
CA ASP A 45 10.13 9.96 -62.86
C ASP A 45 10.21 9.04 -61.63
N TYR A 46 9.69 7.82 -61.81
CA TYR A 46 9.69 6.79 -60.78
C TYR A 46 11.09 6.22 -60.50
N GLU A 47 11.99 6.26 -61.48
CA GLU A 47 13.31 5.60 -61.39
C GLU A 47 14.31 6.44 -60.57
N PHE A 48 14.25 7.78 -60.68
CA PHE A 48 14.99 8.69 -59.81
C PHE A 48 14.62 8.50 -58.33
N VAL A 49 13.31 8.54 -58.02
CA VAL A 49 12.79 8.39 -56.64
C VAL A 49 13.20 7.04 -56.04
N LYS A 50 13.18 5.96 -56.84
CA LYS A 50 13.65 4.64 -56.41
C LYS A 50 15.15 4.66 -56.05
N THR A 51 15.98 5.30 -56.87
CA THR A 51 17.44 5.33 -56.68
C THR A 51 17.84 6.07 -55.39
N VAL A 52 17.20 7.22 -55.11
CA VAL A 52 17.43 7.98 -53.86
C VAL A 52 17.08 7.14 -52.62
N ILE A 53 15.96 6.42 -52.65
CA ILE A 53 15.55 5.54 -51.54
C ILE A 53 16.51 4.37 -51.37
N GLU A 54 17.05 3.81 -52.46
CA GLU A 54 18.02 2.73 -52.41
C GLU A 54 19.39 3.20 -51.85
N GLN A 55 19.83 4.43 -52.14
CA GLN A 55 21.05 5.01 -51.53
C GLN A 55 20.91 5.28 -50.03
N LEU A 56 19.85 5.98 -49.60
CA LEU A 56 19.64 6.32 -48.18
C LEU A 56 19.54 5.07 -47.28
N LEU A 57 18.95 3.99 -47.81
CA LEU A 57 18.88 2.70 -47.14
C LEU A 57 20.21 1.94 -47.10
N GLU A 58 21.19 2.30 -47.92
CA GLU A 58 22.54 1.73 -47.88
C GLU A 58 23.40 2.46 -46.84
N GLU A 59 23.45 3.79 -46.88
CA GLU A 59 24.21 4.62 -45.93
C GLU A 59 23.81 4.36 -44.47
N THR A 60 22.51 4.20 -44.21
CA THR A 60 21.98 3.88 -42.88
C THR A 60 22.53 2.55 -42.33
N LYS A 61 22.79 1.55 -43.19
CA LYS A 61 23.40 0.26 -42.78
C LYS A 61 24.88 0.43 -42.46
N THR A 62 25.59 1.25 -43.23
CA THR A 62 27.04 1.48 -43.04
C THR A 62 27.29 2.08 -41.66
N GLN A 63 26.50 3.09 -41.26
CA GLN A 63 26.57 3.68 -39.92
C GLN A 63 26.17 2.67 -38.81
N GLU A 64 25.13 1.86 -39.01
CA GLU A 64 24.76 0.81 -38.02
C GLU A 64 25.88 -0.24 -37.90
N SER A 65 26.63 -0.53 -38.97
CA SER A 65 27.79 -1.45 -38.92
C SER A 65 28.97 -0.84 -38.16
N GLU A 66 29.35 0.41 -38.45
CA GLU A 66 30.51 1.07 -37.85
C GLU A 66 30.34 1.28 -36.33
N LEU A 67 29.13 1.65 -35.90
CA LEU A 67 28.79 1.79 -34.48
C LEU A 67 28.88 0.46 -33.71
N ASN A 68 28.49 -0.67 -34.32
CA ASN A 68 28.64 -1.99 -33.70
C ASN A 68 30.12 -2.39 -33.57
N SER A 69 30.96 -2.09 -34.57
CA SER A 69 32.41 -2.35 -34.50
C SER A 69 33.09 -1.58 -33.35
N GLN A 70 32.71 -0.32 -33.11
CA GLN A 70 33.21 0.45 -31.96
C GLN A 70 32.76 -0.17 -30.63
N LEU A 71 31.50 -0.62 -30.53
CA LEU A 71 30.95 -1.24 -29.32
C LEU A 71 31.66 -2.56 -28.95
N GLU A 72 32.04 -3.35 -29.95
CA GLU A 72 32.76 -4.61 -29.74
C GLU A 72 34.23 -4.37 -29.35
N LEU A 73 34.87 -3.33 -29.88
CA LEU A 73 36.21 -2.90 -29.45
C LEU A 73 36.24 -2.44 -27.99
N GLU A 74 35.26 -1.65 -27.54
CA GLU A 74 35.12 -1.25 -26.13
C GLU A 74 34.89 -2.46 -25.21
N ARG A 75 34.07 -3.42 -25.63
CA ARG A 75 33.87 -4.66 -24.88
C ARG A 75 35.17 -5.45 -24.70
N LEU A 76 35.99 -5.57 -25.75
CA LEU A 76 37.27 -6.27 -25.69
C LEU A 76 38.29 -5.56 -24.77
N LYS A 77 38.30 -4.23 -24.71
CA LYS A 77 39.07 -3.48 -23.70
C LYS A 77 38.62 -3.84 -22.28
N LEU A 78 37.31 -3.89 -22.04
CA LEU A 78 36.74 -4.19 -20.73
C LEU A 78 37.03 -5.62 -20.26
N GLU A 79 36.97 -6.60 -21.17
CA GLU A 79 37.31 -8.00 -20.88
C GLU A 79 38.83 -8.18 -20.63
N ARG A 80 39.68 -7.41 -21.31
CA ARG A 80 41.13 -7.36 -21.02
C ARG A 80 41.43 -6.80 -19.62
N VAL A 81 40.83 -5.67 -19.25
CA VAL A 81 41.02 -5.05 -17.91
C VAL A 81 40.56 -5.99 -16.79
N LYS A 82 39.50 -6.78 -17.03
CA LYS A 82 39.10 -7.86 -16.10
C LYS A 82 40.17 -8.95 -15.95
N ALA A 83 40.71 -9.45 -17.06
CA ALA A 83 41.76 -10.48 -17.01
C ALA A 83 43.02 -9.98 -16.30
N GLU A 84 43.41 -8.72 -16.51
CA GLU A 84 44.55 -8.08 -15.82
C GLU A 84 44.28 -7.92 -14.30
N LEU A 85 43.03 -7.64 -13.90
CA LEU A 85 42.60 -7.63 -12.49
C LEU A 85 42.57 -9.03 -11.85
N GLU A 86 42.06 -10.04 -12.54
CA GLU A 86 42.02 -11.42 -12.04
C GLU A 86 43.44 -12.00 -11.89
N LEU A 87 44.36 -11.68 -12.82
CA LEU A 87 45.79 -12.02 -12.69
C LEU A 87 46.45 -11.33 -11.50
N ALA A 88 46.12 -10.07 -11.20
CA ALA A 88 46.64 -9.37 -10.02
C ALA A 88 46.13 -10.00 -8.69
N GLN A 89 44.87 -10.47 -8.66
CA GLN A 89 44.29 -11.16 -7.50
C GLN A 89 44.85 -12.59 -7.31
N LEU A 90 45.24 -13.25 -8.40
CA LEU A 90 45.95 -14.55 -8.32
C LEU A 90 47.41 -14.36 -7.87
N GLY A 91 48.12 -13.34 -8.35
CA GLY A 91 49.50 -13.04 -7.96
C GLY A 91 49.67 -12.72 -6.45
N THR A 92 48.67 -12.08 -5.85
CA THR A 92 48.67 -11.78 -4.40
C THR A 92 48.47 -13.00 -3.50
N ASN A 93 47.97 -14.13 -4.03
CA ASN A 93 47.93 -15.41 -3.32
C ASN A 93 49.14 -16.32 -3.61
N ALA A 94 49.99 -15.95 -4.59
CA ALA A 94 51.11 -16.76 -5.07
C ALA A 94 52.49 -16.23 -4.65
N SER A 95 52.61 -15.62 -3.45
CA SER A 95 53.86 -15.00 -2.98
C SER A 95 54.14 -15.18 -1.47
N LYS A 96 53.95 -16.41 -0.97
CA LYS A 96 54.48 -16.85 0.35
C LYS A 96 55.30 -18.14 0.29
N SER A 97 56.21 -18.22 -0.69
CA SER A 97 57.31 -19.18 -0.71
C SER A 97 58.54 -18.57 -1.35
N GLU A 98 59.68 -18.75 -0.67
CA GLU A 98 61.06 -18.58 -1.14
C GLU A 98 61.58 -17.17 -1.48
N THR A 99 62.62 -16.80 -0.72
CA THR A 99 63.46 -15.62 -0.82
C THR A 99 64.50 -15.72 -1.95
N SER A 100 64.88 -14.61 -2.59
CA SER A 100 66.29 -14.14 -2.60
C SER A 100 66.56 -12.81 -3.33
N PHE A 101 67.42 -11.99 -2.70
CA PHE A 101 68.47 -11.11 -3.25
C PHE A 101 68.23 -10.15 -4.45
N ASN A 102 68.22 -8.85 -4.09
CA ASN A 102 69.11 -7.77 -4.55
C ASN A 102 69.11 -7.20 -6.00
N LYS A 103 68.76 -5.89 -6.02
CA LYS A 103 69.54 -4.73 -6.51
C LYS A 103 69.41 -4.21 -7.96
N CYS A 104 69.68 -2.90 -8.04
CA CYS A 104 69.88 -2.03 -9.22
C CYS A 104 68.58 -1.77 -10.02
N GLU A 105 68.04 -0.55 -10.01
CA GLU A 105 68.47 0.66 -10.77
C GLU A 105 67.97 0.60 -12.24
N THR A 106 67.39 1.64 -12.83
CA THR A 106 67.42 3.08 -12.49
C THR A 106 66.15 3.82 -12.95
N GLU A 107 66.12 5.13 -12.68
CA GLU A 107 65.39 6.19 -13.42
C GLU A 107 63.86 6.36 -13.28
N MET A 108 63.55 7.18 -12.27
CA MET A 108 63.03 8.55 -12.45
C MET A 108 61.53 8.84 -12.65
N SER A 109 61.09 9.63 -11.66
CA SER A 109 60.04 10.68 -11.63
C SER A 109 58.62 10.27 -11.21
N ILE A 110 58.11 10.67 -10.04
CA ILE A 110 58.13 11.96 -9.28
C ILE A 110 57.26 13.02 -9.96
N ASP A 111 56.30 13.67 -9.30
CA ASP A 111 55.59 13.43 -8.02
C ASP A 111 54.38 14.39 -8.00
N VAL A 112 53.50 14.28 -6.99
CA VAL A 112 53.18 15.44 -6.12
C VAL A 112 52.42 15.01 -4.85
N PHE A 113 52.96 15.43 -3.70
CA PHE A 113 52.32 15.54 -2.37
C PHE A 113 51.89 14.27 -1.59
N ILE A 114 52.94 13.52 -1.28
CA ILE A 114 53.15 12.69 -0.08
C ILE A 114 53.01 13.48 1.27
N LYS A 115 52.70 12.75 2.37
CA LYS A 115 52.87 13.02 3.84
C LYS A 115 51.86 13.89 4.61
N SER A 116 51.33 13.30 5.69
CA SER A 116 51.85 13.54 7.08
C SER A 116 51.78 12.26 7.93
N PHE A 117 52.41 12.25 9.11
CA PHE A 117 52.57 11.13 10.07
C PHE A 117 51.83 11.47 11.41
N PRO A 118 51.76 10.62 12.47
CA PRO A 118 52.60 9.44 12.79
C PRO A 118 51.88 8.16 13.28
N LYS A 119 52.69 7.15 13.64
CA LYS A 119 52.36 5.89 14.34
C LYS A 119 52.57 6.05 15.85
N GLU A 120 52.25 5.04 16.67
CA GLU A 120 53.20 4.51 17.67
C GLU A 120 52.85 3.09 18.21
N LEU A 121 53.90 2.30 18.54
CA LEU A 121 54.03 1.24 19.59
C LEU A 121 53.00 0.06 19.70
N LYS A 122 53.37 -1.20 20.01
CA LYS A 122 54.68 -1.89 20.07
C LYS A 122 54.50 -3.43 19.99
N ASN A 123 55.61 -4.15 19.75
CA ASN A 123 55.71 -5.62 19.70
C ASN A 123 55.53 -6.30 21.06
N VAL A 124 55.31 -7.63 21.08
CA VAL A 124 56.32 -8.64 21.52
C VAL A 124 55.93 -10.07 21.05
N SER A 125 56.92 -10.96 20.97
CA SER A 125 56.88 -12.35 20.49
C SER A 125 56.59 -13.37 21.65
N SER A 126 56.58 -14.71 21.54
CA SER A 126 57.26 -15.66 20.62
C SER A 126 56.77 -17.13 20.74
N GLY A 127 57.05 -17.94 19.70
CA GLY A 127 57.62 -19.31 19.83
C GLY A 127 56.71 -20.55 19.97
N GLY A 128 57.13 -21.68 19.35
CA GLY A 128 56.83 -23.05 19.82
C GLY A 128 56.24 -24.06 18.82
N GLU A 129 57.07 -24.85 18.13
CA GLU A 129 56.64 -25.96 17.24
C GLU A 129 56.24 -27.26 18.00
N LYS A 130 55.40 -28.14 17.39
CA LYS A 130 55.83 -29.52 16.95
C LYS A 130 54.74 -30.43 16.31
N ARG A 131 54.98 -30.75 15.03
CA ARG A 131 54.90 -32.04 14.25
C ARG A 131 53.88 -33.19 14.52
N SER A 132 53.55 -33.83 13.38
CA SER A 132 53.30 -35.27 13.04
C SER A 132 51.95 -35.98 13.30
N PHE A 133 51.20 -36.23 12.20
CA PHE A 133 51.04 -37.51 11.44
C PHE A 133 50.86 -38.87 12.20
N PRO A 134 50.26 -39.93 11.58
CA PRO A 134 49.91 -40.13 10.15
C PRO A 134 48.51 -40.77 9.86
N ASP A 135 48.36 -41.19 8.58
CA ASP A 135 47.62 -42.38 8.06
C ASP A 135 46.32 -42.22 7.23
N ASN A 136 46.31 -43.00 6.13
CA ASN A 136 45.36 -43.11 5.02
C ASN A 136 45.74 -44.38 4.23
N PRO A 137 44.80 -45.22 3.73
CA PRO A 137 44.80 -45.46 2.27
C PRO A 137 43.45 -45.88 1.62
N GLU A 138 43.24 -45.43 0.36
CA GLU A 138 42.67 -46.20 -0.79
C GLU A 138 41.20 -46.73 -0.70
N VAL A 139 40.42 -47.14 -1.72
CA VAL A 139 40.47 -47.28 -3.21
C VAL A 139 39.00 -47.51 -3.70
N VAL A 140 38.44 -47.16 -4.89
CA VAL A 140 38.76 -46.23 -6.00
C VAL A 140 37.57 -46.18 -7.02
N ASN A 141 37.59 -45.24 -8.00
CA ASN A 141 36.96 -45.24 -9.35
C ASN A 141 35.50 -44.75 -9.64
N LYS A 142 35.45 -43.72 -10.52
CA LYS A 142 34.52 -43.45 -11.66
C LYS A 142 33.05 -43.08 -11.34
N SER A 143 32.46 -42.01 -11.89
CA SER A 143 32.73 -41.31 -13.17
C SER A 143 32.35 -39.79 -13.18
N ARG A 144 32.78 -39.04 -14.22
CA ARG A 144 32.37 -37.64 -14.52
C ARG A 144 31.28 -37.62 -15.62
N PRO A 145 30.47 -36.55 -15.75
CA PRO A 145 30.86 -35.43 -16.62
C PRO A 145 30.68 -34.03 -15.98
N GLY A 146 31.29 -33.00 -16.58
CA GLY A 146 31.37 -31.64 -16.02
C GLY A 146 30.19 -30.71 -16.32
N GLY A 147 30.27 -29.49 -15.78
CA GLY A 147 29.29 -28.42 -15.98
C GLY A 147 29.64 -27.18 -15.16
N GLU A 148 30.48 -26.31 -15.71
CA GLU A 148 30.81 -25.01 -15.10
C GLU A 148 29.62 -24.04 -15.22
N CYS A 149 29.38 -23.24 -14.18
CA CYS A 149 28.54 -22.04 -14.24
C CYS A 149 29.02 -21.02 -13.20
N SER A 150 29.41 -19.85 -13.67
CA SER A 150 29.88 -18.73 -12.85
C SER A 150 28.69 -17.94 -12.25
N TRP A 151 28.81 -17.56 -10.98
CA TRP A 151 27.79 -16.79 -10.30
C TRP A 151 27.94 -15.29 -10.59
N SER A 152 26.97 -14.73 -11.29
CA SER A 152 26.84 -13.29 -11.52
C SER A 152 25.78 -12.70 -10.58
N LEU A 153 26.11 -11.55 -9.98
CA LEU A 153 25.24 -10.86 -9.02
C LEU A 153 23.95 -10.34 -9.70
N PRO A 154 22.76 -10.66 -9.18
CA PRO A 154 21.50 -10.14 -9.73
C PRO A 154 21.23 -8.70 -9.25
N PRO A 155 20.54 -7.86 -10.05
CA PRO A 155 20.21 -6.49 -9.65
C PRO A 155 19.20 -6.43 -8.49
N GLN A 156 19.31 -5.40 -7.64
CA GLN A 156 18.25 -5.05 -6.68
C GLN A 156 16.98 -4.64 -7.43
N VAL A 157 15.86 -5.30 -7.15
CA VAL A 157 14.54 -5.01 -7.74
C VAL A 157 13.49 -4.94 -6.64
N GLY A 158 12.81 -3.79 -6.52
CA GLY A 158 11.69 -3.62 -5.58
C GLY A 158 10.58 -4.64 -5.85
N CYS A 159 10.09 -5.29 -4.80
CA CYS A 159 9.24 -6.49 -4.89
C CYS A 159 8.00 -6.30 -5.78
N GLN A 160 8.05 -6.85 -6.99
CA GLN A 160 6.90 -6.95 -7.88
C GLN A 160 5.98 -8.10 -7.41
N GLY A 161 4.66 -7.93 -7.58
CA GLY A 161 3.67 -8.87 -7.06
C GLY A 161 3.64 -10.21 -7.82
N PHE A 162 4.27 -11.23 -7.25
CA PHE A 162 4.19 -12.62 -7.72
C PHE A 162 3.07 -13.41 -7.03
N VAL A 163 2.55 -14.43 -7.71
CA VAL A 163 1.55 -15.37 -7.17
C VAL A 163 2.23 -16.72 -6.97
N SER A 164 2.48 -17.11 -5.71
CA SER A 164 2.83 -18.49 -5.39
C SER A 164 1.67 -19.41 -5.76
N THR A 165 1.98 -20.51 -6.45
CA THR A 165 1.00 -21.53 -6.84
C THR A 165 0.73 -22.56 -5.73
N ASN A 166 1.51 -22.55 -4.64
CA ASN A 166 1.33 -23.42 -3.48
C ASN A 166 1.23 -22.60 -2.18
N LEU A 167 0.19 -22.88 -1.39
CA LEU A 167 -0.07 -22.38 -0.04
C LEU A 167 -0.95 -23.42 0.69
N VAL A 168 -0.70 -23.61 2.00
CA VAL A 168 -1.48 -24.42 2.96
C VAL A 168 -1.29 -25.96 2.96
N GLU A 169 -0.44 -26.43 3.88
CA GLU A 169 -0.59 -27.56 4.83
C GLU A 169 -0.95 -28.98 4.34
N ASN A 170 -1.22 -29.23 3.05
CA ASN A 170 -1.57 -30.57 2.56
C ASN A 170 -0.39 -31.25 1.83
N LYS A 171 -0.31 -32.58 1.98
CA LYS A 171 0.48 -33.51 1.16
C LYS A 171 0.04 -33.55 -0.33
N LYS A 172 -0.37 -32.43 -0.95
CA LYS A 172 -0.98 -32.39 -2.30
C LYS A 172 -0.47 -31.24 -3.16
N ASN A 173 0.51 -31.54 -4.02
CA ASN A 173 0.96 -30.60 -5.05
C ASN A 173 -0.09 -30.51 -6.18
N VAL A 174 -0.43 -29.29 -6.62
CA VAL A 174 -1.24 -29.09 -7.83
C VAL A 174 -0.32 -28.90 -9.03
N LEU A 175 -0.53 -29.71 -10.08
CA LEU A 175 0.17 -29.57 -11.35
C LEU A 175 -0.60 -28.63 -12.28
N LEU A 176 0.09 -27.57 -12.69
CA LEU A 176 -0.35 -26.69 -13.78
C LEU A 176 0.01 -27.29 -15.14
N SER A 177 -0.82 -27.01 -16.15
CA SER A 177 -0.64 -27.57 -17.49
C SER A 177 0.45 -26.87 -18.27
N THR A 178 1.64 -27.47 -18.27
CA THR A 178 2.77 -27.09 -19.11
C THR A 178 2.74 -27.80 -20.47
N VAL A 179 3.39 -27.18 -21.46
CA VAL A 179 3.59 -27.73 -22.81
C VAL A 179 5.01 -27.46 -23.28
N LEU A 180 5.59 -28.38 -24.05
CA LEU A 180 6.71 -28.09 -24.93
C LEU A 180 6.14 -27.72 -26.31
N CYS A 181 6.39 -26.49 -26.74
CA CYS A 181 6.00 -26.01 -28.06
C CYS A 181 7.23 -25.52 -28.83
N LEU A 182 7.10 -25.48 -30.15
CA LEU A 182 8.11 -24.91 -31.03
C LEU A 182 7.80 -23.43 -31.23
N ILE A 183 8.82 -22.58 -31.14
CA ILE A 183 8.75 -21.15 -31.48
C ILE A 183 9.86 -20.83 -32.49
N LYS A 184 9.63 -19.86 -33.37
CA LYS A 184 10.69 -19.37 -34.25
C LYS A 184 11.68 -18.46 -33.52
N ASP A 185 12.97 -18.68 -33.74
CA ASP A 185 14.04 -17.73 -33.41
C ASP A 185 14.25 -16.68 -34.53
N LYS A 186 15.24 -15.80 -34.36
CA LYS A 186 15.58 -14.78 -35.38
C LYS A 186 15.98 -15.36 -36.75
N TYR A 187 16.47 -16.59 -36.80
CA TYR A 187 16.84 -17.31 -38.02
C TYR A 187 15.67 -18.09 -38.62
N SER A 188 14.44 -17.91 -38.10
CA SER A 188 13.24 -18.67 -38.47
C SER A 188 13.31 -20.18 -38.18
N GLN A 189 14.30 -20.63 -37.41
CA GLN A 189 14.42 -22.03 -37.00
C GLN A 189 13.52 -22.32 -35.79
N TRP A 190 13.06 -23.57 -35.69
CA TRP A 190 12.07 -23.99 -34.69
C TRP A 190 12.74 -24.45 -33.39
N GLN A 191 12.84 -23.55 -32.43
CA GLN A 191 13.39 -23.81 -31.10
C GLN A 191 12.32 -24.37 -30.15
N LYS A 192 12.70 -25.27 -29.26
CA LYS A 192 11.80 -25.74 -28.18
C LYS A 192 11.77 -24.71 -27.03
N VAL A 193 10.55 -24.43 -26.55
CA VAL A 193 10.27 -23.60 -25.38
C VAL A 193 9.19 -24.23 -24.50
N ARG A 194 9.29 -24.01 -23.19
CA ARG A 194 8.32 -24.51 -22.21
C ARG A 194 7.25 -23.46 -21.94
N GLY A 195 6.06 -23.71 -22.47
CA GLY A 195 4.87 -22.88 -22.28
C GLY A 195 4.06 -23.28 -21.05
N LEU A 196 3.47 -22.29 -20.37
CA LEU A 196 2.37 -22.49 -19.43
C LEU A 196 1.05 -22.17 -20.14
N LEU A 197 0.06 -23.05 -20.00
CA LEU A 197 -1.31 -22.84 -20.48
C LEU A 197 -2.16 -22.25 -19.35
N ASP A 198 -2.53 -20.98 -19.45
CA ASP A 198 -3.28 -20.28 -18.39
C ASP A 198 -4.61 -19.69 -18.90
N VAL A 199 -5.71 -20.20 -18.34
CA VAL A 199 -7.08 -19.71 -18.55
C VAL A 199 -7.43 -18.47 -17.73
N GLY A 200 -6.60 -18.09 -16.75
CA GLY A 200 -6.75 -16.87 -15.95
C GLY A 200 -6.30 -15.62 -16.71
N SER A 201 -5.25 -15.73 -17.51
CA SER A 201 -4.74 -14.63 -18.33
C SER A 201 -5.57 -14.36 -19.59
N GLN A 202 -5.68 -13.08 -19.92
CA GLN A 202 -6.22 -12.57 -21.19
C GLN A 202 -5.13 -12.16 -22.19
N ILE A 203 -3.85 -12.36 -21.84
CA ILE A 203 -2.68 -11.90 -22.58
C ILE A 203 -1.59 -12.97 -22.60
N ASN A 204 -0.85 -13.06 -23.71
CA ASN A 204 0.27 -13.98 -23.82
C ASN A 204 1.54 -13.28 -23.36
N LEU A 205 2.44 -14.00 -22.67
CA LEU A 205 3.70 -13.44 -22.14
C LEU A 205 4.91 -14.22 -22.65
N ILE A 206 6.06 -13.56 -22.70
CA ILE A 206 7.37 -14.19 -22.90
C ILE A 206 8.35 -13.66 -21.83
N SER A 207 9.20 -14.52 -21.28
CA SER A 207 10.27 -14.08 -20.39
C SER A 207 11.37 -13.35 -21.18
N ASN A 208 11.98 -12.33 -20.58
CA ASN A 208 13.07 -11.59 -21.23
C ASN A 208 14.28 -12.51 -21.50
N GLU A 209 14.53 -13.49 -20.62
CA GLU A 209 15.50 -14.57 -20.81
C GLU A 209 15.22 -15.42 -22.07
N CYS A 210 13.97 -15.83 -22.28
CA CYS A 210 13.57 -16.57 -23.48
C CYS A 210 13.70 -15.70 -24.74
N LEU A 211 13.26 -14.43 -24.68
CA LEU A 211 13.39 -13.47 -25.78
C LEU A 211 14.85 -13.28 -26.21
N GLN A 212 15.77 -13.18 -25.24
CA GLN A 212 17.21 -13.08 -25.46
C GLN A 212 17.77 -14.40 -26.04
N ARG A 213 17.40 -15.57 -25.49
CA ARG A 213 17.83 -16.88 -26.00
C ARG A 213 17.42 -17.13 -27.46
N LEU A 214 16.21 -16.70 -27.85
CA LEU A 214 15.71 -16.76 -29.22
C LEU A 214 16.20 -15.59 -30.10
N GLN A 215 16.89 -14.62 -29.50
CA GLN A 215 17.40 -13.39 -30.10
C GLN A 215 16.34 -12.57 -30.87
N LEU A 216 15.09 -12.60 -30.41
CA LEU A 216 13.95 -11.97 -31.10
C LEU A 216 13.90 -10.45 -30.83
N LYS A 217 13.88 -9.64 -31.89
CA LYS A 217 13.81 -8.16 -31.82
C LYS A 217 12.41 -7.71 -31.38
N GLY A 218 12.23 -7.46 -30.09
CA GLY A 218 10.98 -6.97 -29.50
C GLY A 218 10.65 -5.52 -29.90
N GLU A 219 9.40 -5.26 -30.24
CA GLU A 219 8.83 -3.94 -30.53
C GLU A 219 8.65 -3.13 -29.23
N LYS A 220 8.94 -1.83 -29.26
CA LYS A 220 8.66 -0.91 -28.14
C LYS A 220 7.16 -0.62 -28.06
N ILE A 221 6.58 -0.78 -26.88
CA ILE A 221 5.16 -0.55 -26.58
C ILE A 221 5.01 0.20 -25.25
N ASN A 222 3.78 0.51 -24.84
CA ASN A 222 3.47 0.91 -23.48
C ASN A 222 2.07 0.38 -23.14
N GLN A 223 2.00 -0.69 -22.33
CA GLN A 223 0.74 -1.33 -21.93
C GLN A 223 0.77 -1.65 -20.43
N SER A 224 -0.37 -1.51 -19.74
CA SER A 224 -0.48 -1.84 -18.33
C SER A 224 -1.29 -3.12 -18.14
N ILE A 225 -0.65 -4.14 -17.57
CA ILE A 225 -1.26 -5.42 -17.19
C ILE A 225 -1.92 -5.24 -15.83
N SER A 226 -3.23 -5.49 -15.75
CA SER A 226 -3.96 -5.51 -14.47
C SER A 226 -3.83 -6.87 -13.81
N CYS A 227 -3.12 -6.93 -12.69
CA CYS A 227 -2.87 -8.12 -11.89
C CYS A 227 -3.87 -8.24 -10.72
N ILE A 228 -3.72 -9.29 -9.89
CA ILE A 228 -4.56 -9.54 -8.72
C ILE A 228 -4.42 -8.38 -7.71
N ASN A 229 -5.48 -8.13 -6.93
CA ASN A 229 -5.61 -7.01 -5.98
C ASN A 229 -5.51 -5.59 -6.59
N ASN A 230 -5.82 -5.44 -7.89
CA ASN A 230 -5.67 -4.18 -8.64
C ASN A 230 -4.22 -3.65 -8.71
N THR A 231 -3.22 -4.51 -8.48
CA THR A 231 -1.83 -4.17 -8.82
C THR A 231 -1.68 -4.08 -10.33
N SER A 232 -0.77 -3.24 -10.83
CA SER A 232 -0.61 -2.98 -12.26
C SER A 232 0.85 -3.02 -12.68
N LEU A 233 1.19 -3.93 -13.60
CA LEU A 233 2.53 -4.06 -14.18
C LEU A 233 2.58 -3.35 -15.54
N THR A 234 3.38 -2.30 -15.65
CA THR A 234 3.60 -1.61 -16.94
C THR A 234 4.67 -2.34 -17.73
N VAL A 235 4.33 -2.75 -18.96
CA VAL A 235 5.24 -3.43 -19.90
C VAL A 235 5.54 -2.53 -21.10
N ASN A 236 6.84 -2.41 -21.39
CA ASN A 236 7.40 -1.49 -22.39
C ASN A 236 7.89 -2.19 -23.68
N ARG A 237 7.85 -3.53 -23.75
CA ARG A 237 8.29 -4.32 -24.91
C ARG A 237 7.29 -5.44 -25.21
N GLY A 238 7.02 -5.67 -26.49
CA GLY A 238 6.22 -6.78 -26.99
C GLY A 238 6.95 -7.51 -28.11
N VAL A 239 6.52 -8.72 -28.45
CA VAL A 239 7.06 -9.47 -29.59
C VAL A 239 5.94 -10.20 -30.32
N LYS A 240 6.11 -10.41 -31.62
CA LYS A 240 5.26 -11.28 -32.43
C LYS A 240 6.08 -12.48 -32.88
N ALA A 241 5.61 -13.68 -32.61
CA ALA A 241 6.32 -14.91 -32.95
C ALA A 241 5.38 -15.99 -33.47
N SER A 242 5.87 -16.85 -34.35
CA SER A 242 5.16 -18.08 -34.74
C SER A 242 5.41 -19.16 -33.70
N ILE A 243 4.34 -19.71 -33.11
CA ILE A 243 4.39 -20.97 -32.36
C ILE A 243 3.82 -22.13 -33.18
N ALA A 244 4.25 -23.34 -32.84
CA ALA A 244 3.74 -24.58 -33.41
C ALA A 244 3.73 -25.74 -32.40
N SER A 245 2.84 -26.71 -32.63
CA SER A 245 2.98 -28.06 -32.06
C SER A 245 4.26 -28.74 -32.58
N GLU A 246 4.82 -29.72 -31.86
CA GLU A 246 5.99 -30.48 -32.33
C GLU A 246 5.74 -31.20 -33.67
N SER A 247 4.53 -31.70 -33.90
CA SER A 247 4.07 -32.27 -35.18
C SER A 247 3.85 -31.23 -36.29
N LYS A 248 4.04 -29.93 -36.00
CA LYS A 248 3.81 -28.76 -36.88
C LYS A 248 2.39 -28.68 -37.50
N SER A 249 1.44 -29.48 -37.00
CA SER A 249 0.04 -29.53 -37.42
C SER A 249 -0.78 -28.34 -36.92
N PHE A 250 -0.52 -27.89 -35.69
CA PHE A 250 -1.00 -26.61 -35.18
C PHE A 250 0.08 -25.55 -35.31
N LYS A 251 -0.30 -24.38 -35.84
CA LYS A 251 0.54 -23.19 -36.00
C LYS A 251 -0.29 -21.94 -35.72
N ARG A 252 0.28 -20.98 -34.99
CA ARG A 252 -0.32 -19.66 -34.71
C ARG A 252 0.78 -18.59 -34.71
N ASN A 253 0.47 -17.39 -35.20
CA ASN A 253 1.28 -16.20 -34.98
C ASN A 253 0.70 -15.46 -33.78
N ILE A 254 1.44 -15.40 -32.68
CA ILE A 254 0.96 -14.87 -31.41
C ILE A 254 1.67 -13.55 -31.08
N SER A 255 0.94 -12.63 -30.47
CA SER A 255 1.52 -11.42 -29.87
C SER A 255 1.69 -11.65 -28.37
N MET A 256 2.91 -11.43 -27.86
CA MET A 256 3.29 -11.62 -26.46
C MET A 256 3.85 -10.32 -25.88
N LEU A 257 3.58 -10.08 -24.60
CA LEU A 257 4.19 -8.99 -23.84
C LEU A 257 5.46 -9.52 -23.13
N VAL A 258 6.55 -8.75 -23.17
CA VAL A 258 7.83 -9.17 -22.58
C VAL A 258 7.85 -8.80 -21.10
N VAL A 259 8.00 -9.79 -20.23
CA VAL A 259 8.14 -9.62 -18.78
C VAL A 259 9.48 -10.18 -18.31
N GLN A 260 10.04 -9.67 -17.22
CA GLN A 260 11.33 -10.19 -16.72
C GLN A 260 11.23 -11.68 -16.34
N LYS A 261 10.13 -12.05 -15.68
CA LYS A 261 9.85 -13.41 -15.20
C LYS A 261 8.33 -13.64 -15.27
N ILE A 262 7.91 -14.83 -15.70
CA ILE A 262 6.48 -15.19 -15.81
C ILE A 262 5.99 -15.82 -14.49
N THR A 263 6.71 -16.84 -14.01
CA THR A 263 6.48 -17.53 -12.74
C THR A 263 7.81 -17.93 -12.11
N ASP A 264 7.77 -18.44 -10.89
CA ASP A 264 8.81 -19.34 -10.38
C ASP A 264 8.84 -20.67 -11.15
N LEU A 265 9.71 -21.59 -10.73
CA LEU A 265 9.79 -22.94 -11.29
C LEU A 265 8.44 -23.65 -11.15
N ILE A 266 8.00 -24.32 -12.22
CA ILE A 266 6.78 -25.13 -12.23
C ILE A 266 7.14 -26.58 -12.57
N PRO A 267 6.73 -27.57 -11.75
CA PRO A 267 6.38 -27.43 -10.33
C PRO A 267 7.52 -26.79 -9.51
N ASN A 268 7.22 -26.29 -8.32
CA ASN A 268 8.20 -25.60 -7.47
C ASN A 268 9.17 -26.55 -6.74
N LYS A 269 8.87 -27.86 -6.70
CA LYS A 269 9.76 -28.95 -6.28
C LYS A 269 9.56 -30.16 -7.19
N PHE A 270 10.53 -31.08 -7.22
CA PHE A 270 10.36 -32.35 -7.94
C PHE A 270 9.21 -33.14 -7.31
N ILE A 271 8.33 -33.65 -8.16
CA ILE A 271 7.18 -34.45 -7.73
C ILE A 271 7.52 -35.92 -7.94
N ASP A 272 8.11 -36.53 -6.92
CA ASP A 272 8.25 -37.99 -6.90
C ASP A 272 6.88 -38.63 -6.66
N ALA A 273 6.39 -39.29 -7.70
CA ALA A 273 5.20 -40.12 -7.62
C ALA A 273 5.23 -41.15 -8.75
N HIS A 274 5.00 -42.41 -8.37
CA HIS A 274 4.93 -43.58 -9.25
C HIS A 274 3.62 -43.60 -10.09
N VAL A 275 3.38 -42.52 -10.83
CA VAL A 275 2.25 -42.36 -11.74
C VAL A 275 2.51 -43.17 -13.01
N GLN A 276 1.80 -44.30 -13.16
CA GLN A 276 1.83 -45.13 -14.36
C GLN A 276 1.04 -44.48 -15.51
N ILE A 277 1.73 -43.72 -16.35
CA ILE A 277 1.18 -43.17 -17.60
C ILE A 277 1.26 -44.27 -18.68
N PRO A 278 0.18 -44.57 -19.44
CA PRO A 278 0.24 -45.61 -20.47
C PRO A 278 1.21 -45.22 -21.59
N GLU A 279 2.05 -46.17 -22.02
CA GLU A 279 3.12 -45.95 -23.01
C GLU A 279 2.62 -45.44 -24.38
N SER A 280 1.35 -45.71 -24.70
CA SER A 280 0.67 -45.21 -25.91
C SER A 280 0.28 -43.72 -25.85
N VAL A 281 0.52 -43.02 -24.73
CA VAL A 281 0.08 -41.63 -24.51
C VAL A 281 1.26 -40.65 -24.62
N ARG A 282 1.34 -39.94 -25.74
CA ARG A 282 2.32 -38.85 -25.94
C ARG A 282 1.91 -37.60 -25.14
N LEU A 283 2.68 -37.28 -24.09
CA LEU A 283 2.53 -36.07 -23.29
C LEU A 283 2.95 -34.81 -24.07
N ALA A 284 2.34 -33.67 -23.71
CA ALA A 284 2.71 -32.36 -24.24
C ALA A 284 3.95 -31.75 -23.54
N ASP A 285 4.18 -32.08 -22.28
CA ASP A 285 5.44 -31.81 -21.56
C ASP A 285 5.84 -33.08 -20.78
N PRO A 286 6.84 -33.86 -21.24
CA PRO A 286 7.36 -35.00 -20.50
C PRO A 286 7.96 -34.61 -19.14
N ASN A 287 8.47 -33.38 -19.02
CA ASN A 287 9.17 -32.90 -17.82
C ASN A 287 8.22 -32.27 -16.79
N PHE A 288 6.91 -32.52 -16.89
CA PHE A 288 5.89 -31.92 -16.01
C PHE A 288 6.11 -32.17 -14.50
N LYS A 289 6.85 -33.23 -14.10
CA LYS A 289 7.23 -33.50 -12.70
C LYS A 289 8.47 -32.74 -12.22
N ILE A 290 9.25 -32.17 -13.13
CA ILE A 290 10.58 -31.59 -12.89
C ILE A 290 10.46 -30.06 -12.81
N PRO A 291 11.04 -29.41 -11.78
CA PRO A 291 11.09 -27.96 -11.69
C PRO A 291 11.83 -27.36 -12.87
N GLY A 292 11.18 -26.43 -13.55
CA GLY A 292 11.76 -25.73 -14.68
C GLY A 292 11.09 -24.38 -14.89
N LYS A 293 11.84 -23.43 -15.44
CA LYS A 293 11.33 -22.11 -15.82
C LYS A 293 10.22 -22.25 -16.87
N ILE A 294 9.35 -21.25 -16.92
CA ILE A 294 8.39 -21.05 -18.01
C ILE A 294 8.95 -19.97 -18.95
N ASP A 295 9.12 -20.35 -20.22
CA ASP A 295 9.58 -19.46 -21.30
C ASP A 295 8.47 -18.51 -21.76
N ILE A 296 7.26 -19.05 -21.96
CA ILE A 296 6.09 -18.32 -22.47
C ILE A 296 4.81 -18.69 -21.70
N LEU A 297 3.85 -17.78 -21.67
CA LEU A 297 2.49 -18.04 -21.19
C LEU A 297 1.52 -17.86 -22.35
N LEU A 298 0.70 -18.88 -22.59
CA LEU A 298 -0.38 -18.86 -23.57
C LEU A 298 -1.70 -18.67 -22.83
N SER A 299 -2.40 -17.60 -23.20
CA SER A 299 -3.64 -17.16 -22.56
C SER A 299 -4.84 -18.05 -22.86
N ALA A 300 -5.99 -17.73 -22.25
CA ALA A 300 -7.28 -18.35 -22.53
C ALA A 300 -7.64 -18.40 -24.04
N GLU A 301 -7.14 -17.46 -24.86
CA GLU A 301 -7.34 -17.44 -26.32
C GLU A 301 -6.83 -18.74 -26.97
N TYR A 302 -5.58 -19.12 -26.70
CA TYR A 302 -4.96 -20.31 -27.27
C TYR A 302 -5.15 -21.57 -26.42
N PHE A 303 -5.58 -21.43 -25.16
CA PHE A 303 -6.01 -22.57 -24.36
C PHE A 303 -7.17 -23.31 -25.06
N TYR A 304 -8.28 -22.62 -25.34
CA TYR A 304 -9.48 -23.29 -25.86
C TYR A 304 -9.35 -23.70 -27.33
N ASP A 305 -8.54 -23.00 -28.13
CA ASP A 305 -8.16 -23.38 -29.50
C ASP A 305 -7.18 -24.56 -29.54
N GLY A 306 -6.46 -24.83 -28.44
CA GLY A 306 -5.50 -25.92 -28.32
C GLY A 306 -6.06 -27.25 -27.80
N ILE A 307 -7.23 -27.26 -27.15
CA ILE A 307 -7.80 -28.47 -26.50
C ILE A 307 -8.55 -29.35 -27.51
N LYS A 308 -8.42 -30.68 -27.37
CA LYS A 308 -9.10 -31.68 -28.20
C LYS A 308 -10.11 -32.53 -27.41
N PRO A 309 -11.09 -33.17 -28.10
CA PRO A 309 -11.98 -34.14 -27.47
C PRO A 309 -11.27 -35.47 -27.14
N GLY A 310 -10.55 -35.51 -26.02
CA GLY A 310 -9.93 -36.71 -25.48
C GLY A 310 -9.50 -36.50 -24.03
N LYS A 311 -9.81 -37.43 -23.12
CA LYS A 311 -9.44 -37.33 -21.71
C LYS A 311 -9.20 -38.71 -21.10
N ILE A 312 -8.03 -38.87 -20.47
CA ILE A 312 -7.63 -40.07 -19.73
C ILE A 312 -7.43 -39.66 -18.27
N ASN A 313 -8.08 -40.36 -17.34
CA ASN A 313 -7.77 -40.24 -15.91
C ASN A 313 -6.71 -41.29 -15.59
N VAL A 314 -5.58 -40.90 -14.99
CA VAL A 314 -4.48 -41.85 -14.75
C VAL A 314 -4.79 -42.68 -13.50
N LYS A 315 -4.72 -44.01 -13.63
CA LYS A 315 -5.02 -44.94 -12.53
C LYS A 315 -4.17 -44.61 -11.29
N ASN A 316 -4.77 -44.79 -10.12
CA ASN A 316 -4.16 -44.58 -8.80
C ASN A 316 -3.58 -43.17 -8.56
N SER A 317 -4.08 -42.14 -9.26
CA SER A 317 -3.71 -40.74 -9.02
C SER A 317 -4.89 -39.79 -9.28
N ASN A 318 -4.78 -38.54 -8.81
CA ASN A 318 -5.73 -37.48 -9.13
C ASN A 318 -5.29 -36.68 -10.39
N LEU A 319 -4.54 -37.31 -11.30
CA LEU A 319 -4.08 -36.70 -12.55
C LEU A 319 -4.98 -36.99 -13.74
N ILE A 320 -5.18 -35.94 -14.52
CA ILE A 320 -5.92 -35.92 -15.77
C ILE A 320 -4.91 -35.65 -16.88
N LEU A 321 -4.92 -36.51 -17.89
CA LEU A 321 -4.29 -36.28 -19.18
C LEU A 321 -5.40 -35.82 -20.13
N GLN A 322 -5.31 -34.58 -20.60
CA GLN A 322 -6.28 -33.95 -21.48
C GLN A 322 -5.65 -33.81 -22.87
N ASP A 323 -6.28 -34.34 -23.91
CA ASP A 323 -5.75 -34.26 -25.27
C ASP A 323 -5.74 -32.81 -25.76
N SER A 324 -4.70 -32.47 -26.54
CA SER A 324 -4.47 -31.15 -27.10
C SER A 324 -3.68 -31.21 -28.41
N VAL A 325 -3.58 -30.08 -29.10
CA VAL A 325 -2.73 -29.92 -30.29
C VAL A 325 -1.25 -30.12 -30.02
N PHE A 326 -0.80 -29.98 -28.75
CA PHE A 326 0.59 -30.19 -28.33
C PHE A 326 0.89 -31.63 -27.86
N GLY A 327 -0.14 -32.48 -27.76
CA GLY A 327 -0.09 -33.77 -27.06
C GLY A 327 -0.96 -33.74 -25.80
N TYR A 328 -0.91 -34.79 -24.97
CA TYR A 328 -1.70 -34.83 -23.74
C TYR A 328 -1.11 -33.89 -22.67
N ILE A 329 -1.84 -32.83 -22.31
CA ILE A 329 -1.45 -31.94 -21.21
C ILE A 329 -1.79 -32.61 -19.88
N VAL A 330 -0.89 -32.46 -18.89
CA VAL A 330 -1.11 -32.95 -17.53
C VAL A 330 -1.78 -31.87 -16.70
N GLY A 331 -2.69 -32.26 -15.82
CA GLY A 331 -3.25 -31.38 -14.79
C GLY A 331 -3.95 -32.16 -13.68
N GLY A 332 -4.16 -31.53 -12.54
CA GLY A 332 -4.74 -32.16 -11.36
C GLY A 332 -3.80 -32.08 -10.16
N SER A 333 -3.89 -33.04 -9.23
CA SER A 333 -3.05 -33.06 -8.03
C SER A 333 -2.32 -34.38 -7.83
N VAL A 334 -1.12 -34.31 -7.26
CA VAL A 334 -0.32 -35.47 -6.86
C VAL A 334 -0.17 -35.45 -5.35
N GLU A 335 -0.23 -36.63 -4.73
CA GLU A 335 0.06 -36.80 -3.30
C GLU A 335 1.56 -37.00 -3.09
N ASP A 336 2.14 -36.21 -2.20
CA ASP A 336 3.59 -36.05 -1.96
C ASP A 336 3.79 -35.80 -0.46
N GLU A 337 4.72 -36.53 0.15
CA GLU A 337 4.89 -36.62 1.60
C GLU A 337 5.52 -35.36 2.24
N LEU A 338 6.25 -34.54 1.47
CA LEU A 338 7.12 -33.48 2.00
C LEU A 338 6.43 -32.12 2.11
N ASN A 339 5.98 -31.78 3.33
CA ASN A 339 5.44 -30.46 3.68
C ASN A 339 6.53 -29.36 3.65
N LEU A 340 6.47 -28.48 2.66
CA LEU A 340 7.36 -27.34 2.50
C LEU A 340 6.53 -26.06 2.26
N TYR A 341 6.74 -25.03 3.08
CA TYR A 341 5.92 -23.82 3.07
C TYR A 341 6.53 -22.75 2.15
N SER A 342 5.71 -22.12 1.31
CA SER A 342 6.10 -20.98 0.46
C SER A 342 5.15 -19.81 0.72
N CYS A 343 5.69 -18.65 1.10
CA CYS A 343 4.91 -17.46 1.44
C CYS A 343 5.19 -16.34 0.43
N GLY A 344 4.14 -15.82 -0.21
CA GLY A 344 4.21 -14.63 -1.06
C GLY A 344 3.51 -13.45 -0.39
N LEU A 345 4.21 -12.32 -0.24
CA LEU A 345 3.66 -11.12 0.39
C LEU A 345 2.98 -10.23 -0.67
N ILE A 346 1.81 -9.67 -0.34
CA ILE A 346 1.15 -8.61 -1.12
C ILE A 346 0.72 -7.51 -0.15
N CYS A 347 1.44 -6.38 -0.14
CA CYS A 347 1.11 -5.23 0.70
C CYS A 347 0.09 -4.29 0.03
N GLY A 348 -0.59 -3.42 0.80
CA GLY A 348 -1.69 -2.62 0.25
C GLY A 348 -2.44 -1.65 1.17
N SER A 349 -1.80 -0.97 2.13
CA SER A 349 -2.29 0.29 2.71
C SER A 349 -1.22 1.00 3.56
N GLU A 350 -0.54 1.98 2.99
CA GLU A 350 0.77 2.45 3.49
C GLU A 350 0.89 3.98 3.68
N GLU A 351 -0.04 4.60 4.41
CA GLU A 351 0.14 5.98 4.93
C GLU A 351 0.27 5.97 6.46
N LEU A 352 -0.84 5.83 7.21
CA LEU A 352 -0.74 5.85 8.67
C LEU A 352 0.08 4.67 9.23
N ASN A 353 -0.08 3.47 8.65
CA ASN A 353 0.67 2.28 9.06
C ASN A 353 2.15 2.35 8.66
N SER A 354 2.51 3.06 7.58
CA SER A 354 3.91 3.21 7.16
C SER A 354 4.61 4.31 7.96
N SER A 355 3.95 5.43 8.25
CA SER A 355 4.44 6.44 9.20
C SER A 355 4.62 5.86 10.60
N TRP A 356 3.69 5.00 11.04
CA TRP A 356 3.79 4.25 12.29
C TRP A 356 4.92 3.21 12.27
N ARG A 357 5.08 2.45 11.18
CA ARG A 357 6.17 1.48 11.04
C ARG A 357 7.53 2.20 11.12
N LYS A 358 7.68 3.30 10.39
CA LYS A 358 8.85 4.20 10.46
C LYS A 358 9.12 4.75 11.85
N PHE A 359 8.08 5.06 12.63
CA PHE A 359 8.22 5.51 14.03
C PHE A 359 8.87 4.45 14.94
N TRP A 360 8.81 3.16 14.58
CA TRP A 360 9.56 2.10 15.28
C TRP A 360 10.85 1.69 14.59
N GLU A 361 10.94 1.87 13.26
CA GLU A 361 12.19 1.69 12.52
C GLU A 361 13.25 2.72 12.98
N ILE A 362 12.86 3.88 13.51
CA ILE A 362 13.75 4.83 14.24
C ILE A 362 14.44 4.19 15.46
N GLU A 363 13.85 3.16 16.08
CA GLU A 363 14.49 2.42 17.19
C GLU A 363 15.36 1.25 16.71
N GLU A 364 15.39 0.99 15.41
CA GLU A 364 16.32 0.04 14.80
C GLU A 364 17.74 0.60 14.76
N ILE A 365 18.68 -0.26 14.41
CA ILE A 365 20.05 0.14 14.09
C ILE A 365 20.11 -0.07 12.60
N ASP A 366 20.17 1.02 11.84
CA ASP A 366 20.33 0.92 10.39
C ASP A 366 21.69 0.26 10.11
N ASN A 367 21.66 -0.96 9.57
CA ASN A 367 22.78 -1.46 8.79
C ASN A 367 23.00 -0.45 7.65
N GLU A 368 24.26 -0.05 7.39
CA GLU A 368 24.59 1.03 6.46
C GLU A 368 23.75 0.97 5.18
N LEU A 369 22.83 1.92 5.02
CA LEU A 369 21.94 1.94 3.87
C LEU A 369 22.79 2.06 2.60
N PRO A 370 22.79 1.06 1.70
CA PRO A 370 23.65 1.08 0.53
C PRO A 370 23.33 2.32 -0.29
N LYS A 371 24.35 3.14 -0.58
CA LYS A 371 24.23 4.49 -1.14
C LYS A 371 23.20 4.51 -2.28
N ASN A 372 21.99 5.00 -1.97
CA ASN A 372 20.88 4.96 -2.90
C ASN A 372 21.26 5.70 -4.18
N LEU A 373 20.90 5.14 -5.34
CA LEU A 373 21.18 5.77 -6.63
C LEU A 373 20.61 7.21 -6.71
N GLU A 374 19.46 7.45 -6.07
CA GLU A 374 18.86 8.78 -5.88
C GLU A 374 19.74 9.73 -5.05
N ASN A 375 20.44 9.25 -4.02
CA ASN A 375 21.38 10.07 -3.24
C ASN A 375 22.62 10.42 -4.08
N SER A 376 23.21 9.43 -4.77
CA SER A 376 24.40 9.63 -5.62
C SER A 376 24.13 10.60 -6.77
N ILE A 377 22.96 10.50 -7.41
CA ILE A 377 22.52 11.46 -8.44
C ILE A 377 22.34 12.87 -7.87
N CYS A 378 21.85 13.01 -6.63
CA CYS A 378 21.71 14.33 -6.00
C CYS A 378 23.05 14.94 -5.61
N GLU A 379 23.99 14.12 -5.12
CA GLU A 379 25.35 14.55 -4.80
C GLU A 379 26.11 15.01 -6.05
N GLU A 380 26.08 14.21 -7.11
CA GLU A 380 26.65 14.55 -8.41
C GLU A 380 26.00 15.82 -9.00
N HIS A 381 24.67 15.92 -8.97
CA HIS A 381 23.95 17.10 -9.43
C HIS A 381 24.32 18.34 -8.62
N TYR A 382 24.43 18.25 -7.28
CA TYR A 382 24.86 19.37 -6.45
C TYR A 382 26.28 19.79 -6.83
N ALA A 383 27.23 18.85 -6.86
CA ALA A 383 28.63 19.11 -7.20
C ALA A 383 28.78 19.79 -8.57
N GLN A 384 28.01 19.37 -9.58
CA GLN A 384 28.04 19.94 -10.94
C GLN A 384 27.31 21.28 -11.11
N THR A 385 26.37 21.65 -10.24
CA THR A 385 25.44 22.77 -10.49
C THR A 385 25.39 23.86 -9.42
N HIS A 386 25.93 23.62 -8.22
CA HIS A 386 26.05 24.66 -7.21
C HIS A 386 27.06 25.73 -7.63
N LYS A 387 26.85 26.95 -7.15
CA LYS A 387 27.73 28.11 -7.37
C LYS A 387 27.76 28.93 -6.08
N ARG A 388 28.78 29.78 -5.94
CA ARG A 388 28.88 30.79 -4.90
C ARG A 388 29.01 32.16 -5.57
N ASP A 389 28.29 33.16 -5.12
CA ASP A 389 28.34 34.52 -5.69
C ASP A 389 29.42 35.39 -5.03
N GLU A 390 29.66 36.57 -5.60
CA GLU A 390 30.65 37.56 -5.11
C GLU A 390 30.39 38.03 -3.67
N SER A 391 29.15 37.84 -3.16
CA SER A 391 28.75 38.17 -1.80
C SER A 391 28.89 36.98 -0.83
N GLY A 392 29.44 35.87 -1.30
CA GLY A 392 29.68 34.63 -0.55
C GLY A 392 28.49 33.66 -0.52
N LYS A 393 27.35 34.04 -1.09
CA LYS A 393 26.09 33.29 -0.96
C LYS A 393 26.03 32.12 -1.94
N TYR A 394 25.48 30.98 -1.52
CA TYR A 394 25.34 29.80 -2.37
C TYR A 394 24.06 29.84 -3.21
N ILE A 395 24.21 29.52 -4.49
CA ILE A 395 23.15 29.33 -5.47
C ILE A 395 23.12 27.85 -5.85
N VAL A 396 21.96 27.20 -5.74
CA VAL A 396 21.81 25.75 -5.95
C VAL A 396 20.71 25.42 -6.96
N SER A 397 20.92 24.36 -7.75
CA SER A 397 19.86 23.80 -8.60
C SER A 397 19.05 22.74 -7.85
N ILE A 398 17.77 22.66 -8.18
CA ILE A 398 16.83 21.64 -7.71
C ILE A 398 17.04 20.37 -8.56
N PRO A 399 17.35 19.21 -7.95
CA PRO A 399 17.49 17.95 -8.67
C PRO A 399 16.13 17.40 -9.12
N PHE A 400 15.95 17.17 -10.42
CA PHE A 400 14.69 16.70 -11.02
C PHE A 400 14.79 15.29 -11.63
N LYS A 401 13.82 14.44 -11.31
CA LYS A 401 13.56 13.11 -11.90
C LYS A 401 13.03 13.17 -13.33
N GLU A 402 12.29 14.23 -13.64
CA GLU A 402 11.70 14.47 -14.96
C GLU A 402 11.78 15.96 -15.31
N HIS A 403 11.95 16.28 -16.60
CA HIS A 403 11.98 17.66 -17.05
C HIS A 403 10.66 18.38 -16.72
N TRP A 404 10.77 19.61 -16.20
CA TRP A 404 9.64 20.35 -15.62
C TRP A 404 8.50 20.67 -16.61
N LEU A 405 8.74 20.60 -17.92
CA LEU A 405 7.70 20.70 -18.97
C LEU A 405 6.61 19.62 -18.87
N CYS A 406 6.76 18.58 -18.04
CA CYS A 406 5.67 17.64 -17.77
C CYS A 406 4.60 18.19 -16.79
N LEU A 407 4.87 19.29 -16.08
CA LEU A 407 3.92 19.96 -15.19
C LEU A 407 2.82 20.67 -16.01
N GLY A 408 1.56 20.51 -15.60
CA GLY A 408 0.43 21.25 -16.19
C GLY A 408 0.14 22.56 -15.46
N ASN A 409 -0.92 23.26 -15.89
CA ASN A 409 -1.38 24.46 -15.20
C ASN A 409 -1.68 24.18 -13.70
N SER A 410 -1.15 25.05 -12.84
CA SER A 410 -1.33 25.07 -11.38
C SER A 410 -1.95 26.39 -10.87
N LYS A 411 -1.90 27.46 -11.68
CA LYS A 411 -2.34 28.82 -11.35
C LYS A 411 -3.79 28.87 -10.87
N ASP A 412 -4.66 28.15 -11.58
CA ASP A 412 -6.09 28.00 -11.27
C ASP A 412 -6.34 27.43 -9.86
N ILE A 413 -5.49 26.51 -9.42
CA ILE A 413 -5.60 25.81 -8.14
C ILE A 413 -5.02 26.69 -7.03
N ALA A 414 -3.89 27.36 -7.28
CA ALA A 414 -3.34 28.37 -6.38
C ALA A 414 -4.32 29.52 -6.14
N LEU A 415 -4.98 30.04 -7.19
CA LEU A 415 -5.94 31.14 -7.10
C LEU A 415 -7.16 30.78 -6.24
N LYS A 416 -7.80 29.63 -6.51
CA LYS A 416 -8.94 29.12 -5.71
C LYS A 416 -8.57 28.85 -4.25
N ARG A 417 -7.29 28.57 -3.96
CA ARG A 417 -6.78 28.45 -2.58
C ARG A 417 -6.51 29.82 -1.95
N LEU A 418 -6.01 30.80 -2.71
CA LEU A 418 -5.85 32.19 -2.26
C LEU A 418 -7.20 32.83 -1.90
N GLU A 419 -8.25 32.61 -2.70
CA GLU A 419 -9.63 33.06 -2.41
C GLU A 419 -10.15 32.45 -1.10
N SER A 420 -9.95 31.14 -0.91
CA SER A 420 -10.30 30.45 0.33
C SER A 420 -9.49 30.94 1.54
N LEU A 421 -8.23 31.35 1.34
CA LEU A 421 -7.40 31.96 2.38
C LEU A 421 -7.90 33.37 2.72
N TRP A 422 -8.23 34.19 1.70
CA TRP A 422 -8.81 35.52 1.89
C TRP A 422 -10.18 35.51 2.58
N THR A 423 -10.96 34.44 2.40
CA THR A 423 -12.20 34.19 3.15
C THR A 423 -11.97 33.96 4.66
N ARG A 424 -10.74 33.57 5.07
CA ARG A 424 -10.30 33.50 6.47
C ARG A 424 -9.67 34.82 6.93
N LEU A 425 -8.73 35.38 6.16
CA LEU A 425 -8.04 36.65 6.48
C LEU A 425 -9.03 37.80 6.72
N SER A 426 -10.13 37.86 5.96
CA SER A 426 -11.19 38.87 6.13
C SER A 426 -12.02 38.75 7.42
N ARG A 427 -11.82 37.70 8.23
CA ARG A 427 -12.55 37.45 9.49
C ARG A 427 -11.68 37.59 10.74
N ASP A 428 -10.37 37.76 10.57
CA ASP A 428 -9.36 37.62 11.60
C ASP A 428 -8.22 38.61 11.28
N GLN A 429 -8.32 39.82 11.85
CA GLN A 429 -7.44 40.93 11.50
C GLN A 429 -6.00 40.72 11.98
N ASP A 430 -5.81 40.04 13.11
CA ASP A 430 -4.48 39.71 13.64
C ASP A 430 -3.79 38.64 12.78
N TYR A 431 -4.51 37.57 12.41
CA TYR A 431 -4.00 36.58 11.45
C TYR A 431 -3.74 37.21 10.08
N GLN A 432 -4.58 38.17 9.64
CA GLN A 432 -4.35 38.93 8.40
C GLN A 432 -3.08 39.79 8.46
N LYS A 433 -2.89 40.54 9.55
CA LYS A 433 -1.71 41.38 9.76
C LYS A 433 -0.45 40.52 9.75
N LEU A 434 -0.40 39.47 10.58
CA LEU A 434 0.74 38.55 10.63
C LEU A 434 1.07 37.91 9.27
N TYR A 435 0.06 37.59 8.45
CA TYR A 435 0.28 37.04 7.10
C TYR A 435 0.87 38.08 6.15
N ARG A 436 0.37 39.32 6.21
CA ARG A 436 0.88 40.44 5.39
C ARG A 436 2.32 40.78 5.79
N ASP A 437 2.59 40.90 7.08
CA ASP A 437 3.89 41.26 7.62
C ASP A 437 4.94 40.18 7.26
N PHE A 438 4.61 38.89 7.39
CA PHE A 438 5.45 37.77 6.96
C PHE A 438 5.80 37.82 5.46
N LEU A 439 4.82 38.09 4.58
CA LEU A 439 5.09 38.16 3.13
C LEU A 439 5.85 39.44 2.77
N LYS A 440 5.62 40.55 3.48
CA LYS A 440 6.38 41.79 3.31
C LYS A 440 7.86 41.60 3.71
N GLU A 441 8.14 40.89 4.81
CA GLU A 441 9.49 40.48 5.21
C GLU A 441 10.21 39.64 4.13
N TYR A 442 9.46 38.79 3.41
CA TYR A 442 9.98 37.99 2.29
C TYR A 442 10.34 38.83 1.06
N GLU A 443 9.58 39.89 0.78
CA GLU A 443 9.83 40.82 -0.34
C GLU A 443 10.98 41.78 0.00
N GLU A 444 11.00 42.35 1.22
CA GLU A 444 12.01 43.32 1.66
C GLU A 444 13.40 42.72 1.84
N LEU A 445 13.51 41.43 2.20
CA LEU A 445 14.78 40.71 2.27
C LEU A 445 15.14 39.99 0.95
N GLY A 446 14.48 40.31 -0.17
CA GLY A 446 14.79 39.76 -1.50
C GLY A 446 14.47 38.28 -1.69
N HIS A 447 13.99 37.57 -0.66
CA HIS A 447 13.65 36.14 -0.73
C HIS A 447 12.50 35.82 -1.70
N MET A 448 11.72 36.83 -2.11
CA MET A 448 10.82 36.76 -3.26
C MET A 448 10.75 38.08 -4.01
N THR A 449 10.39 38.04 -5.30
CA THR A 449 10.20 39.23 -6.15
C THR A 449 8.83 39.21 -6.85
N GLU A 450 8.25 40.40 -7.06
CA GLU A 450 7.04 40.57 -7.88
C GLU A 450 7.37 40.41 -9.37
N ILE A 451 6.65 39.53 -10.06
CA ILE A 451 6.74 39.37 -11.51
C ILE A 451 5.77 40.35 -12.18
N LYS A 452 6.33 41.32 -12.91
CA LYS A 452 5.59 42.38 -13.62
C LYS A 452 5.36 42.08 -15.11
N GLU A 453 5.95 41.01 -15.63
CA GLU A 453 5.89 40.61 -17.03
C GLU A 453 4.52 40.03 -17.40
N SER A 454 4.00 40.42 -18.57
CA SER A 454 2.71 39.95 -19.09
C SER A 454 2.79 38.62 -19.84
N VAL A 455 3.98 38.09 -20.07
CA VAL A 455 4.21 36.81 -20.78
C VAL A 455 4.36 35.69 -19.74
N GLU A 456 3.43 34.74 -19.74
CA GLU A 456 3.61 33.52 -18.94
C GLU A 456 4.59 32.57 -19.65
N LEU A 457 5.71 32.28 -19.00
CA LEU A 457 6.62 31.22 -19.45
C LEU A 457 5.87 29.87 -19.46
N GLU A 458 6.12 29.07 -20.50
CA GLU A 458 5.50 27.75 -20.71
C GLU A 458 5.74 26.79 -19.52
N TYR A 459 6.84 26.98 -18.79
CA TYR A 459 7.20 26.26 -17.57
C TYR A 459 7.01 27.13 -16.32
N THR A 460 5.78 27.20 -15.80
CA THR A 460 5.50 27.85 -14.51
C THR A 460 4.75 26.94 -13.56
N TYR A 461 5.12 26.98 -12.27
CA TYR A 461 4.42 26.25 -11.22
C TYR A 461 4.09 27.17 -10.04
N TYR A 462 2.80 27.23 -9.72
CA TYR A 462 2.21 28.10 -8.71
C TYR A 462 1.87 27.29 -7.46
N MET A 463 2.67 27.45 -6.40
CA MET A 463 2.44 26.82 -5.10
C MET A 463 1.26 27.48 -4.36
N PRO A 464 0.21 26.73 -4.00
CA PRO A 464 -0.76 27.20 -3.02
C PRO A 464 -0.10 27.30 -1.65
N HIS A 465 -0.40 28.34 -0.87
CA HIS A 465 0.11 28.52 0.48
C HIS A 465 -0.99 28.76 1.51
N HIS A 466 -0.66 28.49 2.77
CA HIS A 466 -1.54 28.71 3.92
C HIS A 466 -0.70 28.93 5.19
N GLY A 467 -1.31 29.50 6.24
CA GLY A 467 -0.61 29.83 7.48
C GLY A 467 -1.01 28.95 8.65
N ILE A 468 -0.03 28.34 9.30
CA ILE A 468 -0.15 27.65 10.59
C ILE A 468 0.06 28.68 11.70
N TYR A 469 -1.03 29.06 12.36
CA TYR A 469 -1.02 29.97 13.50
C TYR A 469 -0.70 29.20 14.79
N ARG A 470 0.23 29.71 15.59
CA ARG A 470 0.65 29.15 16.89
C ARG A 470 0.79 30.32 17.88
N PRO A 471 -0.29 30.79 18.53
CA PRO A 471 -0.26 32.00 19.36
C PRO A 471 0.70 31.91 20.55
N GLN A 472 0.96 30.68 21.04
CA GLN A 472 1.91 30.36 22.10
C GLN A 472 3.39 30.53 21.71
N LYS A 473 3.76 30.73 20.43
CA LYS A 473 5.17 31.00 20.11
C LYS A 473 5.51 32.45 20.43
N SER A 474 6.59 32.66 21.17
CA SER A 474 7.13 34.00 21.43
C SER A 474 7.77 34.57 20.16
N THR A 475 8.53 33.73 19.44
CA THR A 475 9.37 34.13 18.30
C THR A 475 8.61 34.24 16.98
N THR A 476 7.69 33.32 16.67
CA THR A 476 7.02 33.28 15.36
C THR A 476 5.60 32.74 15.48
N LYS A 477 4.64 33.63 15.70
CA LYS A 477 3.21 33.30 15.91
C LYS A 477 2.51 32.76 14.66
N LEU A 478 3.07 32.96 13.46
CA LEU A 478 2.54 32.47 12.20
C LEU A 478 3.67 31.89 11.33
N ARG A 479 3.54 30.62 10.91
CA ARG A 479 4.39 30.03 9.87
C ARG A 479 3.57 29.79 8.60
N THR A 480 3.95 30.45 7.50
CA THR A 480 3.44 30.10 6.16
C THR A 480 3.98 28.74 5.73
N VAL A 481 3.20 28.00 4.95
CA VAL A 481 3.56 26.71 4.36
C VAL A 481 3.20 26.72 2.88
N PHE A 482 4.22 26.57 2.03
CA PHE A 482 4.11 26.48 0.57
C PHE A 482 3.90 25.01 0.17
N ASN A 483 2.92 24.74 -0.70
CA ASN A 483 2.53 23.37 -1.05
C ASN A 483 3.02 22.95 -2.45
N ALA A 484 4.28 22.51 -2.51
CA ALA A 484 4.87 21.90 -3.70
C ALA A 484 4.32 20.48 -4.04
N SER A 485 3.44 19.92 -3.21
CA SER A 485 2.70 18.67 -3.47
C SER A 485 1.31 18.89 -4.09
N ALA A 486 0.94 20.11 -4.47
CA ALA A 486 -0.31 20.37 -5.19
C ALA A 486 -0.28 19.78 -6.60
N LEU A 487 -1.30 19.00 -6.97
CA LEU A 487 -1.38 18.43 -8.32
C LEU A 487 -1.71 19.53 -9.35
N THR A 488 -0.97 19.53 -10.45
CA THR A 488 -1.27 20.29 -11.67
C THR A 488 -2.44 19.67 -12.44
N ALA A 489 -2.92 20.35 -13.48
CA ALA A 489 -3.86 19.80 -14.46
C ALA A 489 -3.39 18.46 -15.08
N ASN A 490 -2.08 18.21 -15.17
CA ASN A 490 -1.50 16.97 -15.68
C ASN A 490 -1.40 15.83 -14.64
N GLY A 491 -1.86 16.07 -13.40
CA GLY A 491 -1.83 15.07 -12.32
C GLY A 491 -0.49 14.87 -11.62
N LYS A 492 0.57 15.60 -12.03
CA LYS A 492 1.87 15.66 -11.33
C LYS A 492 1.97 16.90 -10.45
N SER A 493 2.80 16.86 -9.41
CA SER A 493 3.17 18.02 -8.57
C SER A 493 4.67 18.29 -8.66
N LEU A 494 5.12 19.46 -8.18
CA LEU A 494 6.55 19.80 -8.14
C LEU A 494 7.36 18.77 -7.32
N ASN A 495 6.86 18.37 -6.14
CA ASN A 495 7.50 17.34 -5.31
C ASN A 495 7.51 15.93 -5.93
N PHE A 496 6.63 15.64 -6.89
CA PHE A 496 6.62 14.34 -7.56
C PHE A 496 7.77 14.21 -8.56
N ILE A 497 8.17 15.33 -9.18
CA ILE A 497 9.23 15.35 -10.19
C ILE A 497 10.62 15.65 -9.61
N GLN A 498 10.75 15.84 -8.30
CA GLN A 498 12.03 16.10 -7.63
C GLN A 498 12.65 14.81 -7.08
N TYR A 499 13.98 14.76 -7.05
CA TYR A 499 14.70 13.87 -6.14
C TYR A 499 14.68 14.44 -4.71
N ASN A 500 14.74 13.58 -3.70
CA ASN A 500 14.80 13.99 -2.29
C ASN A 500 16.24 14.09 -1.74
N GLY A 501 17.21 13.44 -2.39
CA GLY A 501 18.62 13.35 -1.97
C GLY A 501 18.90 12.53 -0.70
N GLY A 502 17.88 11.91 -0.10
CA GLY A 502 18.01 11.16 1.14
C GLY A 502 18.35 12.02 2.36
N VAL A 503 19.00 11.39 3.35
CA VAL A 503 19.53 12.03 4.57
C VAL A 503 21.05 11.96 4.51
N ILE A 504 21.73 13.12 4.64
CA ILE A 504 23.20 13.23 4.71
C ILE A 504 23.72 13.64 6.10
N GLN A 505 22.81 13.83 7.05
CA GLN A 505 23.13 14.07 8.46
C GLN A 505 23.55 12.77 9.12
N ASN A 506 24.40 12.89 10.14
CA ASN A 506 24.50 11.86 11.17
C ASN A 506 23.15 11.70 11.88
N ASP A 507 22.88 10.52 12.42
CA ASP A 507 21.64 10.29 13.14
C ASP A 507 21.58 11.11 14.46
N LEU A 508 20.36 11.40 14.90
CA LEU A 508 20.10 12.23 16.07
C LEU A 508 20.60 11.59 17.39
N PHE A 509 20.67 10.26 17.45
CA PHE A 509 21.18 9.56 18.64
C PHE A 509 22.69 9.76 18.76
N SER A 510 23.45 9.54 17.68
CA SER A 510 24.90 9.81 17.64
C SER A 510 25.23 11.27 17.90
N LEU A 511 24.42 12.20 17.38
CA LEU A 511 24.54 13.63 17.69
C LEU A 511 24.37 13.90 19.19
N LEU A 512 23.30 13.40 19.81
CA LEU A 512 23.05 13.64 21.22
C LEU A 512 24.09 12.96 22.12
N VAL A 513 24.60 11.77 21.74
CA VAL A 513 25.73 11.14 22.44
C VAL A 513 27.01 11.99 22.31
N ARG A 514 27.31 12.57 21.14
CA ARG A 514 28.42 13.54 21.00
C ARG A 514 28.20 14.77 21.87
N PHE A 515 27.02 15.39 21.82
CA PHE A 515 26.69 16.56 22.65
C PHE A 515 26.87 16.30 24.15
N ARG A 516 26.65 15.06 24.61
CA ARG A 516 26.87 14.62 26.00
C ARG A 516 28.34 14.38 26.39
N LYS A 517 29.29 14.29 25.44
CA LYS A 517 30.72 14.04 25.75
C LYS A 517 31.45 15.29 26.29
N HIS A 518 30.96 16.48 25.93
CA HIS A 518 31.63 17.76 26.19
C HIS A 518 31.40 18.26 27.62
N ILE A 519 32.40 18.90 28.21
CA ILE A 519 32.25 19.57 29.53
C ILE A 519 31.57 20.92 29.32
N TYR A 520 32.11 21.74 28.42
CA TYR A 520 31.59 23.06 28.06
C TYR A 520 30.77 22.95 26.77
N ALA A 521 29.45 22.93 26.90
CA ALA A 521 28.53 22.74 25.78
C ALA A 521 27.71 24.01 25.46
N PHE A 522 27.27 24.11 24.20
CA PHE A 522 26.36 25.16 23.73
C PHE A 522 25.44 24.67 22.61
N THR A 523 24.35 25.39 22.39
CA THR A 523 23.40 25.20 21.29
C THR A 523 23.05 26.54 20.64
N ALA A 524 22.76 26.51 19.34
CA ALA A 524 22.31 27.65 18.55
C ALA A 524 21.50 27.19 17.33
N ASP A 525 20.89 28.13 16.60
CA ASP A 525 20.01 27.89 15.45
C ASP A 525 20.41 28.80 14.27
N ILE A 526 20.58 28.26 13.07
CA ILE A 526 20.82 29.04 11.84
C ILE A 526 19.55 29.80 11.46
N ARG A 527 19.60 31.11 11.66
CA ARG A 527 18.52 32.05 11.38
C ARG A 527 18.02 31.90 9.95
N GLN A 528 16.82 31.33 9.83
CA GLN A 528 16.07 31.18 8.57
C GLN A 528 16.70 30.24 7.51
N MET A 529 17.81 29.53 7.82
CA MET A 529 18.57 28.55 7.00
C MET A 529 18.24 28.50 5.50
N TYR A 530 17.15 27.81 5.09
CA TYR A 530 16.73 27.67 3.69
C TYR A 530 16.64 28.98 2.89
N ARG A 531 16.35 30.11 3.56
CA ARG A 531 16.25 31.44 2.94
C ARG A 531 17.62 32.07 2.62
N MET A 532 18.69 31.57 3.24
CA MET A 532 20.07 32.03 3.00
C MET A 532 20.72 31.31 1.81
N ILE A 533 20.01 30.38 1.15
CA ILE A 533 20.48 29.64 -0.03
C ILE A 533 19.58 30.01 -1.20
N ASP A 534 20.17 30.56 -2.26
CA ASP A 534 19.43 30.97 -3.46
C ASP A 534 19.16 29.77 -4.38
N ALA A 535 18.00 29.74 -5.02
CA ALA A 535 17.70 28.78 -6.09
C ALA A 535 18.22 29.34 -7.43
N ASP A 536 18.69 28.47 -8.33
CA ASP A 536 19.13 28.91 -9.66
C ASP A 536 18.01 29.66 -10.41
N VAL A 537 18.36 30.79 -11.05
CA VAL A 537 17.43 31.74 -11.66
C VAL A 537 16.52 31.07 -12.70
N SER A 538 17.03 30.08 -13.45
CA SER A 538 16.26 29.35 -14.47
C SER A 538 15.11 28.53 -13.88
N GLN A 539 15.21 28.15 -12.60
CA GLN A 539 14.25 27.25 -11.93
C GLN A 539 13.29 28.00 -11.00
N ARG A 540 13.58 29.25 -10.64
CA ARG A 540 12.67 30.13 -9.87
C ARG A 540 11.23 30.22 -10.43
N PRO A 541 10.95 30.17 -11.74
CA PRO A 541 9.58 30.10 -12.28
C PRO A 541 8.73 28.89 -11.80
N LEU A 542 9.39 27.85 -11.28
CA LEU A 542 8.74 26.69 -10.66
C LEU A 542 8.37 26.92 -9.19
N GLN A 543 8.80 28.03 -8.59
CA GLN A 543 8.52 28.43 -7.21
C GLN A 543 7.65 29.70 -7.12
N ARG A 544 6.64 29.84 -8.00
CA ARG A 544 5.74 31.00 -7.99
C ARG A 544 4.62 30.87 -6.95
N ILE A 545 4.11 32.00 -6.48
CA ILE A 545 2.94 32.11 -5.59
C ILE A 545 2.02 33.25 -6.06
N LEU A 546 0.79 33.29 -5.54
CA LEU A 546 -0.21 34.32 -5.84
C LEU A 546 -0.60 35.06 -4.57
N TRP A 547 -0.50 36.39 -4.55
CA TRP A 547 -0.85 37.19 -3.38
C TRP A 547 -1.53 38.51 -3.75
N LYS A 548 -2.30 39.07 -2.81
CA LYS A 548 -2.78 40.45 -2.86
C LYS A 548 -2.73 41.03 -1.46
N GLY A 549 -2.36 42.31 -1.31
CA GLY A 549 -2.23 42.94 0.01
C GLY A 549 -3.58 43.20 0.72
N ASN A 550 -4.65 43.38 -0.05
CA ASN A 550 -6.00 43.67 0.45
C ASN A 550 -7.08 43.08 -0.49
N VAL A 551 -8.33 42.98 -0.04
CA VAL A 551 -9.47 42.45 -0.82
C VAL A 551 -9.60 43.15 -2.18
N ASN A 552 -9.47 44.48 -2.17
CA ASN A 552 -9.72 45.37 -3.32
C ASN A 552 -8.50 45.56 -4.24
N VAL A 553 -7.38 44.91 -3.96
CA VAL A 553 -6.14 44.99 -4.76
C VAL A 553 -6.10 43.79 -5.73
N PRO A 554 -5.64 43.95 -6.98
CA PRO A 554 -5.47 42.83 -7.91
C PRO A 554 -4.50 41.76 -7.36
N VAL A 555 -4.65 40.52 -7.83
CA VAL A 555 -3.72 39.44 -7.48
C VAL A 555 -2.42 39.62 -8.26
N LYS A 556 -1.33 39.81 -7.52
CA LYS A 556 0.05 39.84 -8.01
C LYS A 556 0.63 38.43 -8.08
N VAL A 557 1.55 38.24 -9.02
CA VAL A 557 2.41 37.05 -9.07
C VAL A 557 3.72 37.35 -8.36
N TYR A 558 4.11 36.50 -7.44
CA TYR A 558 5.42 36.55 -6.79
C TYR A 558 6.21 35.28 -7.10
N GLN A 559 7.54 35.38 -7.11
CA GLN A 559 8.45 34.28 -7.39
C GLN A 559 9.45 34.14 -6.24
N LEU A 560 9.54 32.97 -5.63
CA LEU A 560 10.48 32.72 -4.54
C LEU A 560 11.90 32.53 -5.11
N ASN A 561 12.85 33.27 -4.55
CA ASN A 561 14.24 33.32 -5.01
C ASN A 561 15.13 32.27 -4.33
N THR A 562 14.72 31.77 -3.16
CA THR A 562 15.52 30.89 -2.30
C THR A 562 15.12 29.42 -2.42
N VAL A 563 15.87 28.52 -1.78
CA VAL A 563 15.38 27.18 -1.46
C VAL A 563 14.11 27.29 -0.61
N THR A 564 12.99 26.73 -1.09
CA THR A 564 11.69 26.83 -0.40
C THR A 564 11.41 25.58 0.43
N TYR A 565 11.30 25.72 1.76
CA TYR A 565 10.89 24.60 2.61
C TYR A 565 9.50 24.07 2.22
N GLY A 566 9.36 22.75 2.17
CA GLY A 566 8.17 22.07 1.64
C GLY A 566 8.32 21.57 0.21
N THR A 567 9.40 21.93 -0.50
CA THR A 567 9.89 21.14 -1.64
C THR A 567 10.54 19.83 -1.15
N ALA A 568 10.68 18.84 -2.03
CA ALA A 568 11.21 17.52 -1.65
C ALA A 568 12.73 17.52 -1.47
N SER A 569 13.46 18.32 -2.25
CA SER A 569 14.93 18.40 -2.21
C SER A 569 15.50 19.38 -1.17
N ALA A 570 14.69 20.30 -0.64
CA ALA A 570 15.16 21.37 0.26
C ALA A 570 16.00 20.88 1.46
N PRO A 571 15.68 19.77 2.17
CA PRO A 571 16.51 19.29 3.27
C PRO A 571 17.90 18.83 2.82
N PHE A 572 17.98 18.07 1.71
CA PHE A 572 19.25 17.66 1.10
C PHE A 572 20.07 18.88 0.70
N LEU A 573 19.48 19.82 -0.06
CA LEU A 573 20.17 21.01 -0.54
C LEU A 573 20.75 21.83 0.62
N ALA A 574 19.95 22.11 1.66
CA ALA A 574 20.38 22.92 2.78
C ALA A 574 21.53 22.28 3.58
N MET A 575 21.46 20.96 3.83
CA MET A 575 22.54 20.25 4.51
C MET A 575 23.79 20.09 3.65
N ARG A 576 23.61 19.90 2.33
CA ARG A 576 24.74 19.76 1.42
C ARG A 576 25.48 21.08 1.22
N THR A 577 24.80 22.22 1.35
CA THR A 577 25.43 23.54 1.44
C THR A 577 26.23 23.72 2.72
N LEU A 578 25.74 23.31 3.90
CA LEU A 578 26.58 23.33 5.12
C LEU A 578 27.85 22.48 4.95
N LYS A 579 27.72 21.28 4.35
CA LYS A 579 28.88 20.44 4.04
C LYS A 579 29.78 20.99 2.94
N GLN A 580 29.28 21.87 2.06
CA GLN A 580 30.12 22.58 1.09
C GLN A 580 30.89 23.73 1.75
N ILE A 581 30.26 24.47 2.68
CA ILE A 581 30.94 25.51 3.46
C ILE A 581 32.14 24.92 4.25
N SER A 582 31.99 23.74 4.85
CA SER A 582 33.10 23.04 5.51
C SER A 582 34.17 22.48 4.58
N ILE A 583 33.92 22.40 3.27
CA ILE A 583 34.93 22.04 2.25
C ILE A 583 35.64 23.31 1.76
N ASP A 584 34.88 24.35 1.43
CA ASP A 584 35.39 25.59 0.83
C ASP A 584 36.19 26.45 1.82
N GLU A 585 35.83 26.42 3.11
CA GLU A 585 36.42 27.25 4.18
C GLU A 585 37.12 26.41 5.28
N GLY A 586 37.17 25.08 5.11
CA GLY A 586 37.53 24.15 6.18
C GLY A 586 38.94 24.32 6.74
N GLU A 587 39.89 24.72 5.89
CA GLU A 587 41.28 24.98 6.29
C GLU A 587 41.41 26.25 7.16
N ASN A 588 40.52 27.24 6.97
CA ASN A 588 40.50 28.49 7.72
C ASN A 588 39.87 28.31 9.12
N PHE A 589 38.86 27.45 9.24
CA PHE A 589 38.05 27.28 10.47
C PHE A 589 37.90 25.80 10.89
N PRO A 590 39.00 25.09 11.19
CA PRO A 590 39.01 23.62 11.31
C PRO A 590 38.13 23.05 12.44
N LEU A 591 37.90 23.79 13.53
CA LEU A 591 36.99 23.32 14.59
C LEU A 591 35.53 23.41 14.11
N ALA A 592 35.17 24.51 13.47
CA ALA A 592 33.82 24.74 12.96
C ALA A 592 33.50 23.84 11.75
N ALA A 593 34.49 23.51 10.92
CA ALA A 593 34.35 22.59 9.79
C ALA A 593 33.89 21.19 10.23
N SER A 594 34.46 20.65 11.32
CA SER A 594 34.00 19.39 11.91
C SER A 594 32.56 19.50 12.42
N VAL A 595 32.20 20.60 13.09
CA VAL A 595 30.84 20.82 13.59
C VAL A 595 29.81 20.95 12.47
N LEU A 596 30.13 21.64 11.37
CA LEU A 596 29.30 21.71 10.15
C LEU A 596 29.05 20.33 9.52
N CYS A 597 30.03 19.43 9.58
CA CYS A 597 29.89 18.06 9.09
C CYS A 597 29.06 17.17 10.01
N ASP A 598 29.27 17.27 11.33
CA ASP A 598 28.84 16.24 12.28
C ASP A 598 27.79 16.68 13.31
N ASP A 599 27.81 17.94 13.76
CA ASP A 599 27.11 18.39 14.96
C ASP A 599 25.88 19.31 14.69
N PHE A 600 25.47 19.41 13.42
CA PHE A 600 24.22 20.06 12.98
C PHE A 600 23.09 19.06 12.71
N TYR A 601 21.93 19.30 13.34
CA TYR A 601 20.65 18.68 12.96
C TYR A 601 19.72 19.73 12.34
N MET A 602 19.60 19.69 11.02
CA MET A 602 18.96 20.72 10.21
C MET A 602 19.58 22.10 10.46
N ASN A 603 18.82 23.00 11.10
CA ASN A 603 19.24 24.36 11.46
C ASN A 603 19.83 24.44 12.87
N ASP A 604 19.64 23.42 13.72
CA ASP A 604 20.05 23.43 15.13
C ASP A 604 21.45 22.81 15.28
N VAL A 605 22.38 23.47 15.99
CA VAL A 605 23.70 22.92 16.36
C VAL A 605 23.74 22.52 17.84
N LEU A 606 24.36 21.38 18.13
CA LEU A 606 24.56 20.86 19.48
C LEU A 606 26.01 20.36 19.65
N SER A 607 26.90 21.21 20.16
CA SER A 607 28.34 20.92 20.26
C SER A 607 29.01 21.53 21.51
N GLY A 608 30.34 21.51 21.58
CA GLY A 608 31.11 22.04 22.70
C GLY A 608 32.59 21.65 22.68
N ALA A 609 33.25 21.79 23.84
CA ALA A 609 34.62 21.31 24.07
C ALA A 609 34.83 20.87 25.52
N ASN A 610 36.05 20.39 25.84
CA ASN A 610 36.42 19.99 27.20
C ASN A 610 37.11 21.13 27.99
N SER A 611 37.49 22.22 27.33
CA SER A 611 37.92 23.47 27.98
C SER A 611 37.11 24.67 27.46
N LEU A 612 37.02 25.73 28.26
CA LEU A 612 36.23 26.92 27.94
C LEU A 612 36.85 27.72 26.76
N GLU A 613 38.18 27.70 26.66
CA GLU A 613 38.97 28.39 25.64
C GLU A 613 38.77 27.77 24.25
N VAL A 614 38.76 26.43 24.18
CA VAL A 614 38.48 25.71 22.93
C VAL A 614 37.00 25.88 22.55
N ALA A 615 36.08 25.86 23.52
CA ALA A 615 34.66 26.10 23.25
C ALA A 615 34.38 27.52 22.72
N LYS A 616 35.06 28.55 23.26
CA LYS A 616 35.04 29.93 22.73
C LYS A 616 35.67 30.04 21.34
N THR A 617 36.81 29.39 21.12
CA THR A 617 37.47 29.38 19.80
C THR A 617 36.56 28.75 18.75
N LEU A 618 35.91 27.63 19.08
CA LEU A 618 34.91 26.98 18.24
C LEU A 618 33.69 27.89 17.99
N GLN A 619 33.19 28.59 19.02
CA GLN A 619 32.07 29.52 18.90
C GLN A 619 32.38 30.65 17.90
N HIS A 620 33.55 31.30 18.01
CA HIS A 620 33.97 32.33 17.06
C HIS A 620 34.11 31.76 15.64
N GLN A 621 34.84 30.65 15.47
CA GLN A 621 35.01 29.99 14.17
C GLN A 621 33.67 29.62 13.52
N LEU A 622 32.65 29.22 14.30
CA LEU A 622 31.30 28.91 13.80
C LEU A 622 30.52 30.15 13.33
N ILE A 623 30.72 31.29 13.97
CA ILE A 623 30.13 32.57 13.55
C ILE A 623 30.79 33.02 12.25
N ASP A 624 32.13 33.04 12.23
CA ASP A 624 32.92 33.52 11.11
C ASP A 624 32.70 32.67 9.85
N ILE A 625 32.77 31.32 9.94
CA ILE A 625 32.58 30.43 8.79
C ILE A 625 31.15 30.50 8.22
N LEU A 626 30.13 30.71 9.05
CA LEU A 626 28.76 30.86 8.56
C LEU A 626 28.54 32.25 7.95
N GLN A 627 29.22 33.27 8.46
CA GLN A 627 29.17 34.63 7.90
C GLN A 627 29.77 34.69 6.48
N THR A 628 30.78 33.87 6.14
CA THR A 628 31.28 33.77 4.74
C THR A 628 30.21 33.29 3.75
N ALA A 629 29.13 32.67 4.24
CA ALA A 629 27.98 32.19 3.47
C ALA A 629 26.69 33.01 3.71
N GLN A 630 26.81 34.20 4.33
CA GLN A 630 25.70 35.05 4.79
C GLN A 630 24.72 34.40 5.78
N MET A 631 25.13 33.29 6.41
CA MET A 631 24.34 32.64 7.45
C MET A 631 24.67 33.22 8.82
N SER A 632 23.70 33.24 9.73
CA SER A 632 23.89 33.77 11.10
C SER A 632 23.25 32.85 12.13
N LEU A 633 23.97 32.64 13.24
CA LEU A 633 23.49 31.86 14.38
C LEU A 633 22.78 32.78 15.38
N HIS A 634 21.60 32.35 15.82
CA HIS A 634 20.79 33.02 16.85
C HIS A 634 20.31 31.99 17.89
N LYS A 635 19.62 32.45 18.93
CA LYS A 635 19.09 31.60 20.03
C LYS A 635 20.18 30.87 20.81
N TRP A 636 21.28 31.56 21.09
CA TRP A 636 22.41 30.99 21.81
C TRP A 636 22.05 30.60 23.24
N CYS A 637 22.39 29.37 23.60
CA CYS A 637 22.32 28.87 24.97
C CYS A 637 23.61 28.09 25.25
N GLY A 638 24.27 28.39 26.37
CA GLY A 638 25.58 27.83 26.71
C GLY A 638 25.69 27.52 28.19
N TYR A 639 26.48 26.50 28.55
CA TYR A 639 26.70 26.09 29.95
C TYR A 639 27.18 27.26 30.84
N THR A 640 27.99 28.17 30.28
CA THR A 640 28.30 29.46 30.88
C THR A 640 27.86 30.59 29.96
N SER A 641 27.58 31.77 30.51
CA SER A 641 27.25 32.97 29.74
C SER A 641 28.38 33.44 28.82
N GLU A 642 29.60 32.98 29.05
CA GLU A 642 30.77 33.25 28.22
C GLU A 642 30.81 32.43 26.91
N LEU A 643 29.89 31.48 26.75
CA LEU A 643 29.64 30.74 25.51
C LEU A 643 28.49 31.37 24.69
N ILE A 644 28.04 32.56 25.06
CA ILE A 644 27.01 33.34 24.36
C ILE A 644 27.70 34.55 23.73
N PRO A 645 27.54 34.83 22.42
CA PRO A 645 28.16 36.00 21.79
C PRO A 645 27.65 37.30 22.40
N THR A 646 28.54 38.28 22.57
CA THR A 646 28.23 39.58 23.21
C THR A 646 27.18 40.42 22.46
N THR A 647 26.90 40.08 21.21
CA THR A 647 25.86 40.68 20.36
C THR A 647 24.47 40.05 20.54
N GLU A 648 24.39 38.87 21.15
CA GLU A 648 23.16 38.08 21.33
C GLU A 648 22.75 38.03 22.81
N LYS A 649 21.59 37.43 23.09
CA LYS A 649 21.08 37.22 24.45
C LYS A 649 20.84 35.74 24.70
N GLU A 650 21.02 35.31 25.95
CA GLU A 650 20.69 33.94 26.36
C GLU A 650 19.25 33.58 26.01
N TYR A 651 19.09 32.45 25.31
CA TYR A 651 17.79 31.95 24.88
C TYR A 651 17.29 30.87 25.83
N ASP A 652 16.22 31.17 26.57
CA ASP A 652 15.63 30.24 27.54
C ASP A 652 14.84 29.10 26.85
N PHE A 653 15.56 28.02 26.53
CA PHE A 653 14.98 26.76 26.06
C PHE A 653 14.19 25.99 27.14
N ALA A 654 14.23 26.36 28.43
CA ALA A 654 13.41 25.75 29.48
C ALA A 654 12.00 26.39 29.59
N SER A 655 11.80 27.55 28.94
CA SER A 655 10.52 28.24 28.86
C SER A 655 9.40 27.32 28.34
N PRO A 656 8.17 27.35 28.91
CA PRO A 656 7.12 26.37 28.60
C PRO A 656 6.68 26.32 27.13
N GLU A 657 6.77 27.44 26.42
CA GLU A 657 5.85 27.68 25.31
C GLU A 657 6.36 27.13 23.96
N GLU A 658 7.67 26.92 23.82
CA GLU A 658 8.31 26.61 22.53
C GLU A 658 8.86 25.17 22.35
N ILE A 659 9.03 24.39 23.43
CA ILE A 659 9.62 23.03 23.41
C ILE A 659 8.65 22.02 22.77
N LYS A 660 8.55 21.98 21.43
CA LYS A 660 7.54 21.19 20.70
C LYS A 660 8.09 20.40 19.50
N THR A 661 9.33 19.92 19.58
CA THR A 661 9.95 19.08 18.53
C THR A 661 10.69 17.83 19.03
N LEU A 662 11.48 17.90 20.11
CA LEU A 662 12.42 16.82 20.50
C LEU A 662 12.20 16.19 21.89
N GLY A 663 11.14 16.55 22.63
CA GLY A 663 10.72 15.92 23.91
C GLY A 663 11.65 16.11 25.13
N ILE A 664 12.95 16.18 24.89
CA ILE A 664 14.01 16.52 25.83
C ILE A 664 14.29 18.03 25.73
N ALA A 665 14.36 18.71 26.87
CA ALA A 665 14.88 20.07 26.98
C ALA A 665 16.23 20.05 27.72
N TRP A 666 17.19 20.90 27.34
CA TRP A 666 18.43 21.09 28.08
C TRP A 666 18.37 22.40 28.87
N ASN A 667 18.61 22.30 30.18
CA ASN A 667 18.81 23.43 31.07
C ASN A 667 20.32 23.63 31.25
N SER A 668 20.85 24.66 30.58
CA SER A 668 22.27 25.03 30.64
C SER A 668 22.76 25.26 32.06
N LYS A 669 21.97 25.96 32.89
CA LYS A 669 22.37 26.46 34.22
C LYS A 669 22.53 25.36 35.27
N THR A 670 21.97 24.17 35.03
CA THR A 670 22.13 22.98 35.88
C THR A 670 22.76 21.81 35.11
N ASP A 671 23.23 22.05 33.89
CA ASP A 671 23.64 21.06 32.88
C ASP A 671 22.80 19.78 32.82
N CYS A 672 21.47 19.91 32.91
CA CYS A 672 20.56 18.76 32.96
C CYS A 672 19.64 18.72 31.75
N PHE A 673 19.32 17.51 31.32
CA PHE A 673 18.11 17.24 30.55
C PHE A 673 16.89 17.20 31.47
N ASN A 674 15.85 17.87 31.03
CA ASN A 674 14.54 17.97 31.65
C ASN A 674 13.46 17.48 30.67
N PHE A 675 12.40 16.88 31.22
CA PHE A 675 11.25 16.42 30.45
C PHE A 675 10.03 17.25 30.85
N LYS A 676 9.33 17.84 29.88
CA LYS A 676 8.17 18.69 30.14
C LYS A 676 6.89 18.06 29.60
N VAL A 677 6.00 17.61 30.48
CA VAL A 677 4.76 16.92 30.11
C VAL A 677 3.53 17.68 30.59
N GLU A 678 2.83 18.29 29.64
CA GLU A 678 1.51 18.89 29.81
C GLU A 678 0.41 17.85 29.54
N VAL A 679 -0.47 17.63 30.52
CA VAL A 679 -1.43 16.51 30.52
C VAL A 679 -2.86 16.98 30.25
N GLU A 680 -3.29 16.88 28.99
CA GLU A 680 -4.67 17.07 28.57
C GLU A 680 -5.51 15.81 28.89
N GLN A 681 -6.24 15.80 30.02
CA GLN A 681 -7.11 14.66 30.40
C GLN A 681 -8.33 14.52 29.46
N ASN A 682 -8.16 13.78 28.37
CA ASN A 682 -9.27 13.35 27.51
C ASN A 682 -10.26 12.47 28.29
N ALA A 683 -11.49 12.97 28.49
CA ALA A 683 -12.55 12.25 29.21
C ALA A 683 -12.87 10.87 28.59
N HIS A 684 -12.71 10.75 27.27
CA HIS A 684 -12.84 9.51 26.51
C HIS A 684 -11.59 9.30 25.65
N PRO A 685 -10.54 8.59 26.14
CA PRO A 685 -9.40 8.28 25.31
C PRO A 685 -9.80 7.39 24.13
N THR A 686 -9.11 7.59 23.01
CA THR A 686 -9.15 6.76 21.81
C THR A 686 -7.75 6.24 21.50
N LYS A 687 -7.65 5.21 20.66
CA LYS A 687 -6.36 4.64 20.23
C LYS A 687 -5.45 5.65 19.52
N THR A 688 -6.03 6.59 18.75
CA THR A 688 -5.29 7.74 18.22
C THR A 688 -4.80 8.71 19.31
N SER A 689 -5.58 8.96 20.37
CA SER A 689 -5.12 9.83 21.47
C SER A 689 -4.00 9.20 22.32
N VAL A 690 -4.04 7.87 22.51
CA VAL A 690 -2.96 7.10 23.16
C VAL A 690 -1.67 7.28 22.36
N LEU A 691 -1.71 6.98 21.07
CA LEU A 691 -0.59 7.19 20.15
C LEU A 691 -0.09 8.64 20.17
N SER A 692 -0.99 9.63 20.12
CA SER A 692 -0.63 11.04 20.14
C SER A 692 0.02 11.52 21.44
N ILE A 693 -0.07 10.76 22.54
CA ILE A 693 0.64 11.04 23.80
C ILE A 693 1.98 10.30 23.80
N ILE A 694 2.02 9.04 23.35
CA ILE A 694 3.29 8.28 23.20
C ILE A 694 4.25 9.05 22.29
N ALA A 695 3.78 9.58 21.17
CA ALA A 695 4.59 10.37 20.24
C ALA A 695 4.94 11.80 20.73
N ARG A 696 4.41 12.26 21.89
CA ARG A 696 4.90 13.47 22.59
C ARG A 696 6.07 13.16 23.51
N LEU A 697 6.19 11.92 24.01
CA LEU A 697 7.31 11.43 24.83
C LEU A 697 8.49 11.02 23.93
N PHE A 698 8.91 11.92 23.03
CA PHE A 698 10.02 11.66 22.12
C PHE A 698 11.35 11.66 22.90
N ASP A 699 12.08 10.56 22.80
CA ASP A 699 13.24 10.25 23.65
C ASP A 699 14.26 9.43 22.85
N PRO A 700 15.07 10.08 21.99
CA PRO A 700 16.01 9.39 21.11
C PRO A 700 17.11 8.63 21.86
N LEU A 701 17.41 9.01 23.10
CA LEU A 701 18.42 8.38 23.95
C LEU A 701 17.86 7.26 24.85
N GLY A 702 16.54 7.07 24.91
CA GLY A 702 15.90 6.11 25.82
C GLY A 702 16.04 6.43 27.31
N LEU A 703 16.22 7.70 27.68
CA LEU A 703 16.34 8.14 29.07
C LEU A 703 15.05 7.94 29.88
N LEU A 704 13.90 8.01 29.23
CA LEU A 704 12.58 7.63 29.73
C LEU A 704 12.17 6.22 29.30
N GLY A 705 13.11 5.42 28.78
CA GLY A 705 12.86 4.15 28.09
C GLY A 705 11.87 3.25 28.83
N SER A 706 12.04 3.04 30.14
CA SER A 706 11.17 2.23 30.99
C SER A 706 9.71 2.72 31.10
N VAL A 707 9.49 4.04 31.03
CA VAL A 707 8.17 4.67 31.05
C VAL A 707 7.50 4.52 29.68
N ILE A 708 8.27 4.73 28.61
CA ILE A 708 7.79 4.56 27.24
C ILE A 708 7.46 3.09 26.99
N THR A 709 8.27 2.12 27.45
CA THR A 709 7.97 0.67 27.33
C THR A 709 6.59 0.32 27.85
N LYS A 710 6.19 0.85 29.02
CA LYS A 710 4.83 0.62 29.58
C LYS A 710 3.75 1.11 28.62
N ALA A 711 3.93 2.28 28.01
CA ALA A 711 2.99 2.81 27.02
C ALA A 711 2.99 2.01 25.70
N LYS A 712 4.15 1.52 25.23
CA LYS A 712 4.25 0.61 24.07
C LYS A 712 3.49 -0.70 24.33
N ILE A 713 3.66 -1.31 25.51
CA ILE A 713 2.95 -2.54 25.91
C ILE A 713 1.45 -2.29 25.98
N PHE A 714 1.01 -1.16 26.57
CA PHE A 714 -0.41 -0.81 26.60
C PHE A 714 -1.00 -0.66 25.18
N MET A 715 -0.29 0.04 24.29
CA MET A 715 -0.70 0.13 22.89
C MET A 715 -0.72 -1.25 22.19
N GLN A 716 0.17 -2.18 22.56
CA GLN A 716 0.13 -3.58 22.09
C GLN A 716 -1.17 -4.28 22.50
N GLN A 717 -1.58 -4.16 23.75
CA GLN A 717 -2.87 -4.66 24.24
C GLN A 717 -4.04 -4.07 23.42
N LEU A 718 -3.97 -2.80 23.01
CA LEU A 718 -4.99 -2.18 22.16
C LEU A 718 -5.06 -2.72 20.71
N TRP A 719 -4.01 -3.35 20.16
CA TRP A 719 -4.15 -4.14 18.91
C TRP A 719 -4.70 -5.55 19.17
N THR A 720 -4.31 -6.19 20.27
CA THR A 720 -4.87 -7.49 20.68
C THR A 720 -6.38 -7.41 20.90
N LEU A 721 -6.89 -6.28 21.44
CA LEU A 721 -8.32 -5.97 21.56
C LEU A 721 -9.00 -5.54 20.24
N GLN A 722 -8.24 -5.39 19.14
CA GLN A 722 -8.72 -5.03 17.79
C GLN A 722 -9.51 -3.69 17.70
N ILE A 723 -9.30 -2.78 18.64
CA ILE A 723 -9.98 -1.46 18.72
C ILE A 723 -9.60 -0.59 17.49
N ASP A 724 -10.60 0.06 16.89
CA ASP A 724 -10.42 0.96 15.75
C ASP A 724 -9.77 2.31 16.17
N TRP A 725 -9.03 2.97 15.27
CA TRP A 725 -8.22 4.15 15.61
C TRP A 725 -8.98 5.27 16.35
N SER A 726 -10.18 5.61 15.87
CA SER A 726 -11.04 6.66 16.43
C SER A 726 -12.07 6.14 17.43
N GLU A 727 -12.03 4.85 17.78
CA GLU A 727 -12.94 4.24 18.75
C GLU A 727 -12.51 4.58 20.18
N ARG A 728 -13.49 4.68 21.09
CA ARG A 728 -13.24 4.90 22.52
C ARG A 728 -12.67 3.64 23.14
N LEU A 729 -11.68 3.77 24.02
CA LEU A 729 -11.20 2.61 24.80
C LEU A 729 -12.32 2.09 25.73
N PRO A 730 -12.40 0.77 26.01
CA PRO A 730 -13.30 0.24 27.03
C PRO A 730 -12.93 0.78 28.42
N GLU A 731 -13.86 0.72 29.38
CA GLU A 731 -13.74 1.47 30.64
C GLU A 731 -12.53 1.06 31.51
N LYS A 732 -12.12 -0.21 31.45
CA LYS A 732 -10.92 -0.70 32.14
C LYS A 732 -9.66 -0.06 31.57
N GLU A 733 -9.40 -0.26 30.27
CA GLU A 733 -8.23 0.27 29.57
C GLU A 733 -8.24 1.80 29.54
N ALA A 734 -9.43 2.42 29.47
CA ALA A 734 -9.59 3.87 29.60
C ALA A 734 -9.23 4.41 31.00
N SER A 735 -9.35 3.60 32.05
CA SER A 735 -8.98 3.96 33.42
C SER A 735 -7.48 3.76 33.66
N GLU A 736 -6.95 2.60 33.26
CA GLU A 736 -5.52 2.28 33.25
C GLU A 736 -4.71 3.35 32.48
N TRP A 737 -5.20 3.76 31.30
CA TRP A 737 -4.57 4.84 30.53
C TRP A 737 -4.64 6.21 31.22
N LYS A 738 -5.76 6.54 31.88
CA LYS A 738 -5.88 7.81 32.63
C LYS A 738 -4.96 7.85 33.85
N GLU A 739 -4.76 6.72 34.51
CA GLU A 739 -3.83 6.59 35.63
C GLU A 739 -2.37 6.73 35.17
N PHE A 740 -1.98 6.00 34.11
CA PHE A 740 -0.68 6.18 33.47
C PHE A 740 -0.44 7.65 33.06
N VAL A 741 -1.40 8.26 32.36
CA VAL A 741 -1.31 9.66 31.90
C VAL A 741 -1.23 10.66 33.05
N ARG A 742 -1.82 10.39 34.22
CA ARG A 742 -1.62 11.21 35.44
C ARG A 742 -0.21 11.05 36.00
N SER A 743 0.34 9.84 36.01
CA SER A 743 1.70 9.57 36.50
C SER A 743 2.79 10.28 35.68
N LEU A 744 2.54 10.58 34.40
CA LEU A 744 3.48 11.31 33.53
C LEU A 744 3.82 12.73 34.04
N VAL A 745 3.00 13.33 34.92
CA VAL A 745 3.32 14.64 35.53
C VAL A 745 4.58 14.55 36.41
N ALA A 746 4.91 13.38 36.96
CA ALA A 746 6.13 13.18 37.76
C ALA A 746 7.42 13.30 36.93
N LEU A 747 7.34 13.15 35.59
CA LEU A 747 8.49 13.32 34.70
C LEU A 747 9.04 14.76 34.71
N ASN A 748 8.20 15.75 35.07
CA ASN A 748 8.61 17.14 35.24
C ASN A 748 9.63 17.34 36.38
N GLY A 749 9.77 16.36 37.30
CA GLY A 749 10.77 16.36 38.37
C GLY A 749 12.06 15.60 38.03
N ILE A 750 12.16 15.01 36.83
CA ILE A 750 13.36 14.25 36.41
C ILE A 750 14.39 15.22 35.82
N ASN A 751 15.55 15.26 36.48
CA ASN A 751 16.79 15.88 35.99
C ASN A 751 17.77 14.75 35.64
N ILE A 752 18.37 14.76 34.45
CA ILE A 752 19.43 13.83 34.06
C ILE A 752 20.62 14.64 33.56
N GLU A 753 21.78 14.51 34.20
CA GLU A 753 23.00 15.24 33.80
C GLU A 753 23.34 15.00 32.32
N ARG A 754 23.58 16.08 31.56
CA ARG A 754 23.97 16.00 30.15
C ARG A 754 25.36 15.37 30.04
N CYS A 755 26.37 15.93 30.70
CA CYS A 755 27.76 15.45 30.59
C CYS A 755 27.92 14.01 31.13
N ILE A 756 28.24 13.04 30.27
CA ILE A 756 28.39 11.62 30.67
C ILE A 756 29.79 11.29 31.24
N VAL A 757 30.80 12.08 30.89
CA VAL A 757 32.19 11.94 31.36
C VAL A 757 32.43 12.89 32.54
N ILE A 758 33.45 12.63 33.37
CA ILE A 758 33.94 13.58 34.40
C ILE A 758 35.11 14.42 33.86
N PRO A 759 35.34 15.63 34.39
CA PRO A 759 36.54 16.40 34.06
C PRO A 759 37.82 15.58 34.28
N ASN A 760 38.74 15.69 33.32
CA ASN A 760 40.05 15.02 33.34
C ASN A 760 40.00 13.49 33.52
N ALA A 761 38.96 12.81 33.04
CA ALA A 761 38.89 11.35 33.09
C ALA A 761 40.05 10.70 32.32
N GLU A 762 40.91 9.94 33.01
CA GLU A 762 41.98 9.14 32.40
C GLU A 762 41.45 7.83 31.81
N VAL A 763 40.49 7.22 32.50
CA VAL A 763 39.86 5.96 32.11
C VAL A 763 38.36 6.19 31.94
N THR A 764 37.80 5.67 30.84
CA THR A 764 36.34 5.59 30.65
C THR A 764 35.98 4.22 30.08
N GLU A 765 35.12 3.51 30.79
CA GLU A 765 34.61 2.17 30.49
C GLU A 765 33.13 2.27 30.11
N PHE A 766 32.68 1.41 29.18
CA PHE A 766 31.25 1.29 28.84
C PHE A 766 30.69 -0.05 29.37
N HIS A 767 29.74 0.06 30.30
CA HIS A 767 29.09 -1.08 30.97
C HIS A 767 27.70 -1.28 30.36
N GLY A 768 27.53 -2.36 29.60
CA GLY A 768 26.28 -2.71 28.93
C GLY A 768 25.46 -3.74 29.72
N PHE A 769 24.21 -3.40 30.05
CA PHE A 769 23.25 -4.31 30.68
C PHE A 769 22.11 -4.59 29.72
N CYS A 770 21.58 -5.82 29.73
CA CYS A 770 20.36 -6.18 29.01
C CYS A 770 19.46 -7.09 29.84
N ASP A 771 18.16 -7.02 29.59
CA ASP A 771 17.12 -7.78 30.30
C ASP A 771 15.95 -8.09 29.34
N ALA A 772 15.26 -9.20 29.56
CA ALA A 772 14.20 -9.70 28.70
C ALA A 772 13.08 -10.38 29.50
N SER A 773 11.84 -10.00 29.18
CA SER A 773 10.61 -10.58 29.74
C SER A 773 9.64 -10.96 28.63
N GLU A 774 8.62 -11.77 28.97
CA GLU A 774 7.52 -12.11 28.06
C GLU A 774 6.85 -10.88 27.40
N ARG A 775 6.90 -9.71 28.05
CA ARG A 775 6.21 -8.48 27.64
C ARG A 775 7.12 -7.53 26.86
N ALA A 776 8.39 -7.42 27.24
CA ALA A 776 9.36 -6.50 26.64
C ALA A 776 10.80 -6.89 27.00
N TYR A 777 11.73 -6.44 26.17
CA TYR A 777 13.17 -6.58 26.37
C TYR A 777 13.87 -5.24 26.13
N GLY A 778 15.08 -5.06 26.67
CA GLY A 778 15.82 -3.82 26.52
C GLY A 778 17.27 -3.93 26.94
N ALA A 779 18.03 -2.88 26.61
CA ALA A 779 19.42 -2.72 26.99
C ALA A 779 19.71 -1.28 27.41
N ALA A 780 20.66 -1.10 28.32
CA ALA A 780 21.13 0.18 28.83
C ALA A 780 22.65 0.20 28.89
N ILE A 781 23.27 1.30 28.47
CA ILE A 781 24.72 1.48 28.46
C ILE A 781 25.07 2.61 29.43
N TYR A 782 25.96 2.32 30.37
CA TYR A 782 26.49 3.29 31.33
C TYR A 782 27.96 3.57 31.01
N ALA A 783 28.36 4.84 31.09
CA ALA A 783 29.76 5.23 31.10
C ALA A 783 30.23 5.27 32.55
N ARG A 784 31.31 4.55 32.87
CA ARG A 784 32.05 4.66 34.13
C ARG A 784 33.36 5.39 33.83
N SER A 785 33.53 6.57 34.39
CA SER A 785 34.75 7.37 34.23
C SER A 785 35.51 7.52 35.54
N ILE A 786 36.85 7.56 35.46
CA ILE A 786 37.78 7.69 36.58
C ILE A 786 38.77 8.83 36.28
N ASN A 787 39.00 9.73 37.25
CA ASN A 787 39.99 10.81 37.16
C ASN A 787 41.28 10.45 37.94
N PRO A 788 42.36 11.27 37.88
CA PRO A 788 43.63 10.98 38.55
C PRO A 788 43.50 10.90 40.09
N ASP A 789 42.52 11.59 40.67
CA ASP A 789 42.23 11.58 42.11
C ASP A 789 41.48 10.30 42.57
N GLY A 790 41.09 9.44 41.63
CA GLY A 790 40.31 8.23 41.89
C GLY A 790 38.80 8.47 42.06
N GLU A 791 38.27 9.66 41.75
CA GLU A 791 36.82 9.89 41.71
C GLU A 791 36.19 9.05 40.58
N ILE A 792 35.22 8.21 40.94
CA ILE A 792 34.47 7.37 40.00
C ILE A 792 33.05 7.93 39.86
N LYS A 793 32.59 8.18 38.63
CA LYS A 793 31.15 8.38 38.35
C LYS A 793 30.67 7.42 37.30
N VAL A 794 29.42 6.98 37.46
CA VAL A 794 28.72 6.08 36.54
C VAL A 794 27.44 6.79 36.08
N LYS A 795 27.28 7.00 34.77
CA LYS A 795 26.16 7.75 34.19
C LYS A 795 25.54 7.01 33.00
N LEU A 796 24.21 7.02 32.91
CA LEU A 796 23.47 6.41 31.80
C LEU A 796 23.75 7.19 30.50
N VAL A 797 24.38 6.54 29.52
CA VAL A 797 24.63 7.07 28.17
C VAL A 797 23.35 7.04 27.35
N ALA A 798 22.72 5.88 27.31
CA ALA A 798 21.48 5.63 26.59
C ALA A 798 20.83 4.30 27.02
N SER A 799 19.57 4.11 26.64
CA SER A 799 18.90 2.81 26.62
C SER A 799 18.11 2.63 25.31
N LYS A 800 17.76 1.39 24.98
CA LYS A 800 16.70 1.07 24.00
C LYS A 800 15.82 -0.05 24.57
N SER A 801 14.51 -0.01 24.28
CA SER A 801 13.54 -1.02 24.74
C SER A 801 12.54 -1.37 23.64
N ARG A 802 12.20 -2.65 23.51
CA ARG A 802 11.24 -3.16 22.53
C ARG A 802 10.18 -4.02 23.21
N VAL A 803 8.95 -3.98 22.69
CA VAL A 803 7.88 -4.87 23.15
C VAL A 803 8.10 -6.25 22.54
N SER A 804 7.89 -7.29 23.34
CA SER A 804 8.07 -8.67 22.88
C SER A 804 7.06 -9.02 21.76
N PRO A 805 7.46 -9.75 20.70
CA PRO A 805 6.55 -10.18 19.65
C PRO A 805 5.41 -11.05 20.20
N ILE A 806 4.19 -10.86 19.67
CA ILE A 806 2.98 -11.64 20.06
C ILE A 806 3.15 -13.14 19.76
N LYS A 807 4.10 -13.50 18.89
CA LYS A 807 4.60 -14.87 18.73
C LYS A 807 6.01 -14.95 19.31
N GLN A 808 6.12 -15.51 20.50
CA GLN A 808 7.42 -15.81 21.11
C GLN A 808 8.01 -17.09 20.48
N HIS A 809 9.33 -17.13 20.38
CA HIS A 809 10.10 -18.29 19.94
C HIS A 809 11.27 -18.46 20.90
N HIS A 810 11.48 -19.68 21.41
CA HIS A 810 12.57 -19.97 22.34
C HIS A 810 13.91 -20.09 21.58
N VAL A 811 14.96 -19.46 22.12
CA VAL A 811 16.34 -19.62 21.67
C VAL A 811 17.10 -20.34 22.79
N PRO A 812 17.76 -21.49 22.54
CA PRO A 812 18.57 -22.17 23.55
C PRO A 812 19.65 -21.25 24.13
N SER A 813 19.98 -21.36 25.43
CA SER A 813 20.97 -20.50 26.10
C SER A 813 22.33 -20.50 25.39
N GLU A 814 22.74 -21.63 24.84
CA GLU A 814 23.97 -21.83 24.05
C GLU A 814 24.01 -21.03 22.74
N GLN A 815 22.85 -20.57 22.26
CA GLN A 815 22.68 -19.78 21.04
C GLN A 815 22.11 -18.38 21.33
N ASN A 816 22.05 -17.98 22.61
CA ASN A 816 21.61 -16.65 23.03
C ASN A 816 22.83 -15.75 23.31
N PRO A 817 23.13 -14.74 22.48
CA PRO A 817 24.29 -13.87 22.69
C PRO A 817 24.22 -13.05 23.99
N ALA A 818 23.01 -12.76 24.51
CA ALA A 818 22.87 -12.12 25.82
C ALA A 818 23.40 -13.00 26.97
N GLU A 819 23.38 -14.33 26.79
CA GLU A 819 23.84 -15.28 27.81
C GLU A 819 25.35 -15.12 28.10
N ILE A 820 26.14 -14.78 27.05
CA ILE A 820 27.59 -14.54 27.11
C ILE A 820 27.93 -13.43 28.12
N ILE A 821 27.15 -12.33 28.12
CA ILE A 821 27.33 -11.24 29.07
C ILE A 821 26.78 -11.64 30.45
N SER A 822 25.62 -12.31 30.50
CA SER A 822 24.99 -12.68 31.79
C SER A 822 25.82 -13.63 32.65
N ARG A 823 26.59 -14.54 32.02
CA ARG A 823 27.46 -15.52 32.69
C ARG A 823 28.91 -15.06 32.83
N GLY A 824 29.28 -13.98 32.14
CA GLY A 824 30.64 -13.49 32.01
C GLY A 824 31.48 -14.31 31.02
N LEU A 825 32.33 -13.63 30.25
CA LEU A 825 33.30 -14.25 29.37
C LEU A 825 34.63 -13.48 29.42
N ASP A 826 35.73 -14.21 29.29
CA ASP A 826 37.09 -13.67 29.24
C ASP A 826 37.25 -12.69 28.05
N PRO A 827 37.85 -11.49 28.23
CA PRO A 827 37.94 -10.47 27.16
C PRO A 827 38.56 -10.96 25.84
N GLU A 828 39.59 -11.82 25.87
CA GLU A 828 40.15 -12.37 24.63
C GLU A 828 39.16 -13.28 23.90
N LYS A 829 38.37 -14.05 24.65
CA LYS A 829 37.37 -14.97 24.11
C LYS A 829 36.13 -14.21 23.66
N PHE A 830 35.81 -13.09 24.29
CA PHE A 830 34.73 -12.18 23.90
C PHE A 830 35.02 -11.50 22.56
N GLN A 831 36.24 -10.97 22.36
CA GLN A 831 36.65 -10.41 21.06
C GLN A 831 36.63 -11.44 19.91
N ARG A 832 36.82 -12.73 20.23
CA ARG A 832 36.78 -13.84 19.27
C ARG A 832 35.42 -14.57 19.23
N SER A 833 34.39 -14.03 19.89
CA SER A 833 33.08 -14.70 19.98
C SER A 833 32.21 -14.39 18.77
N GLU A 834 32.20 -15.31 17.79
CA GLU A 834 31.35 -15.22 16.59
C GLU A 834 29.87 -15.06 16.97
N LEU A 835 29.39 -15.79 17.99
CA LEU A 835 28.02 -15.70 18.49
C LEU A 835 27.68 -14.30 19.03
N TRP A 836 28.63 -13.58 19.66
CA TRP A 836 28.41 -12.20 20.08
C TRP A 836 28.49 -11.21 18.91
N CYS A 837 29.52 -11.33 18.08
CA CYS A 837 29.82 -10.35 17.02
C CYS A 837 28.87 -10.42 15.82
N PHE A 838 28.36 -11.60 15.49
CA PHE A 838 27.50 -11.85 14.31
C PHE A 838 26.10 -12.37 14.69
N GLY A 839 25.90 -12.76 15.94
CA GLY A 839 24.68 -13.42 16.40
C GLY A 839 24.69 -14.93 16.11
N PRO A 840 23.64 -15.67 16.49
CA PRO A 840 23.55 -17.09 16.20
C PRO A 840 23.31 -17.32 14.70
N ALA A 841 24.09 -18.23 14.10
CA ALA A 841 24.13 -18.49 12.65
C ALA A 841 22.78 -18.80 11.98
N PHE A 842 21.74 -19.21 12.74
CA PHE A 842 20.39 -19.37 12.20
C PHE A 842 19.74 -18.05 11.74
N LEU A 843 20.29 -16.89 12.12
CA LEU A 843 19.86 -15.56 11.64
C LEU A 843 20.48 -15.18 10.29
N GLU A 844 21.68 -15.68 9.98
CA GLU A 844 22.36 -15.43 8.70
C GLU A 844 21.69 -16.20 7.55
N VAL A 845 21.06 -17.34 7.86
CA VAL A 845 20.31 -18.14 6.89
C VAL A 845 19.00 -17.43 6.54
N SER A 846 18.92 -16.91 5.32
CA SER A 846 17.74 -16.21 4.75
C SER A 846 16.40 -16.97 4.81
N SER A 847 16.42 -18.25 5.18
CA SER A 847 15.26 -18.99 5.68
C SER A 847 15.50 -19.47 7.12
N VAL A 848 15.01 -18.71 8.11
CA VAL A 848 15.11 -19.08 9.54
C VAL A 848 14.24 -20.31 9.83
N ASN A 849 14.81 -21.50 9.60
CA ASN A 849 14.33 -22.74 10.18
C ASN A 849 14.73 -22.75 11.65
N PHE A 850 13.83 -22.26 12.52
CA PHE A 850 13.90 -22.62 13.93
C PHE A 850 14.02 -24.14 14.05
N PRO A 851 14.92 -24.68 14.89
CA PRO A 851 15.01 -26.11 15.08
C PRO A 851 13.65 -26.65 15.50
N ARG A 852 13.14 -27.66 14.77
CA ARG A 852 11.90 -28.37 15.14
C ARG A 852 12.17 -29.22 16.37
N TYR A 853 12.17 -28.58 17.54
CA TYR A 853 12.05 -29.30 18.79
C TYR A 853 10.72 -30.06 18.78
N VAL A 854 10.84 -31.38 18.85
CA VAL A 854 9.76 -32.32 19.13
C VAL A 854 9.25 -32.04 20.55
N ASP A 855 8.05 -32.49 20.89
CA ASP A 855 7.30 -32.18 22.13
C ASP A 855 7.95 -32.68 23.46
N GLU A 856 9.25 -32.98 23.48
CA GLU A 856 9.97 -33.67 24.55
C GLU A 856 10.32 -32.80 25.77
N ILE A 857 10.20 -31.46 25.67
CA ILE A 857 10.49 -30.52 26.77
C ILE A 857 9.61 -30.80 28.02
N HIS A 858 8.44 -31.44 27.87
CA HIS A 858 7.58 -31.83 28.99
C HIS A 858 8.16 -32.93 29.90
N ASN A 859 9.24 -33.62 29.48
CA ASN A 859 9.84 -34.73 30.23
C ASN A 859 11.10 -34.35 31.04
N CYS A 860 11.48 -33.07 31.12
CA CYS A 860 12.61 -32.66 31.98
C CYS A 860 12.21 -32.71 33.46
N GLU A 861 12.84 -33.59 34.26
CA GLU A 861 12.54 -33.74 35.69
C GLU A 861 12.75 -32.45 36.49
N HIS A 862 13.71 -31.60 36.09
CA HIS A 862 13.90 -30.27 36.70
C HIS A 862 12.71 -29.32 36.48
N TYR A 863 12.02 -29.40 35.34
CA TYR A 863 10.85 -28.56 35.04
C TYR A 863 9.60 -29.01 35.80
N GLN A 864 9.51 -30.29 36.18
CA GLN A 864 8.38 -30.87 36.92
C GLN A 864 8.40 -30.51 38.43
N LEU A 865 9.51 -29.97 38.96
CA LEU A 865 9.67 -29.73 40.40
C LEU A 865 9.09 -28.38 40.87
N GLU A 866 9.03 -27.35 40.02
CA GLU A 866 8.61 -26.00 40.42
C GLU A 866 7.08 -25.75 40.31
N LEU A 867 6.34 -26.60 39.61
CA LEU A 867 4.89 -26.42 39.35
C LEU A 867 4.04 -27.50 40.01
N LYS A 868 3.99 -27.48 41.34
CA LYS A 868 3.00 -28.25 42.12
C LYS A 868 1.65 -27.52 42.25
N ASP A 869 0.63 -28.34 42.44
CA ASP A 869 -0.72 -28.01 42.88
C ASP A 869 -1.53 -27.04 41.98
N ASN A 870 -2.16 -27.63 40.97
CA ASN A 870 -3.61 -27.87 41.06
C ASN A 870 -4.04 -29.10 40.24
N GLN A 871 -4.73 -30.05 40.88
CA GLN A 871 -5.28 -31.23 40.22
C GLN A 871 -6.69 -30.96 39.66
N GLU A 872 -6.90 -31.15 38.36
CA GLU A 872 -8.19 -31.61 37.82
C GLU A 872 -7.98 -32.66 36.72
N SER A 873 -8.93 -33.59 36.59
CA SER A 873 -8.69 -34.90 35.96
C SER A 873 -8.48 -34.88 34.44
N MET A 874 -7.47 -35.62 33.97
CA MET A 874 -7.40 -36.00 32.56
C MET A 874 -8.63 -36.80 32.13
N CYS A 875 -9.27 -36.40 31.04
CA CYS A 875 -10.33 -37.15 30.39
C CYS A 875 -9.97 -37.32 28.90
N PHE A 876 -9.54 -38.53 28.51
CA PHE A 876 -9.16 -38.85 27.14
C PHE A 876 -10.29 -38.56 26.15
N LEU A 877 -10.14 -37.51 25.35
CA LEU A 877 -11.14 -37.08 24.38
C LEU A 877 -10.65 -37.38 22.97
N VAL A 878 -10.90 -38.62 22.52
CA VAL A 878 -10.62 -39.10 21.17
C VAL A 878 -11.31 -38.18 20.14
N GLN A 879 -10.53 -37.32 19.47
CA GLN A 879 -11.05 -36.33 18.51
C GLN A 879 -11.42 -36.95 17.16
N ASN A 880 -12.44 -37.81 17.16
CA ASN A 880 -12.93 -38.46 15.94
C ASN A 880 -14.26 -37.83 15.45
N ARG A 881 -14.18 -36.60 14.92
CA ARG A 881 -15.26 -35.94 14.15
C ARG A 881 -14.71 -35.02 13.07
N GLU A 882 -14.57 -35.56 11.86
CA GLU A 882 -14.34 -34.75 10.66
C GLU A 882 -15.48 -33.72 10.47
N ILE A 883 -15.10 -32.47 10.19
CA ILE A 883 -15.99 -31.54 9.51
C ILE A 883 -16.22 -32.10 8.09
N LEU A 884 -17.45 -32.00 7.58
CA LEU A 884 -17.76 -32.39 6.20
C LEU A 884 -16.96 -31.53 5.20
N LEU A 885 -15.75 -31.99 4.81
CA LEU A 885 -14.80 -31.31 3.89
C LEU A 885 -15.39 -30.93 2.52
N ILE A 886 -16.59 -31.42 2.21
CA ILE A 886 -17.37 -31.06 1.02
C ILE A 886 -17.99 -29.66 1.10
N ILE A 887 -18.10 -29.07 2.30
CA ILE A 887 -18.62 -27.71 2.51
C ILE A 887 -17.71 -26.69 1.81
N ASP A 888 -16.41 -26.75 2.07
CA ASP A 888 -15.41 -25.83 1.53
C ASP A 888 -15.20 -26.01 0.03
N LYS A 889 -15.46 -27.23 -0.48
CA LYS A 889 -15.42 -27.59 -1.90
C LYS A 889 -16.66 -27.15 -2.70
N CYS A 890 -17.67 -26.54 -2.06
CA CYS A 890 -18.92 -26.14 -2.71
C CYS A 890 -19.06 -24.63 -2.89
N SER A 891 -19.08 -24.13 -4.13
CA SER A 891 -19.28 -22.71 -4.45
C SER A 891 -20.73 -22.18 -4.29
N SER A 892 -21.69 -23.05 -3.97
CA SER A 892 -23.11 -22.69 -3.85
C SER A 892 -23.82 -23.52 -2.79
N PHE A 893 -24.57 -22.84 -1.91
CA PHE A 893 -25.36 -23.46 -0.83
C PHE A 893 -26.35 -24.52 -1.35
N LEU A 894 -27.06 -24.24 -2.45
CA LEU A 894 -27.98 -25.20 -3.05
C LEU A 894 -27.27 -26.38 -3.72
N LYS A 895 -26.03 -26.19 -4.20
CA LYS A 895 -25.21 -27.31 -4.73
C LYS A 895 -24.78 -28.23 -3.59
N LEU A 896 -24.27 -27.67 -2.50
CA LEU A 896 -23.91 -28.39 -1.27
C LEU A 896 -25.10 -29.20 -0.72
N GLN A 897 -26.27 -28.57 -0.57
CA GLN A 897 -27.49 -29.21 -0.08
C GLN A 897 -27.95 -30.36 -1.00
N ARG A 898 -27.87 -30.20 -2.33
CA ARG A 898 -28.21 -31.27 -3.29
C ARG A 898 -27.20 -32.43 -3.27
N ILE A 899 -25.90 -32.16 -3.15
CA ILE A 899 -24.90 -33.23 -3.07
C ILE A 899 -25.08 -34.03 -1.79
N LEU A 900 -25.25 -33.37 -0.63
CA LEU A 900 -25.50 -34.08 0.63
C LEU A 900 -26.83 -34.86 0.61
N ALA A 901 -27.85 -34.40 -0.10
CA ALA A 901 -29.08 -35.18 -0.32
C ALA A 901 -28.83 -36.45 -1.16
N TRP A 902 -27.98 -36.37 -2.20
CA TRP A 902 -27.55 -37.56 -2.95
C TRP A 902 -26.70 -38.51 -2.10
N CYS A 903 -25.78 -38.01 -1.27
CA CYS A 903 -24.99 -38.85 -0.35
C CYS A 903 -25.87 -39.55 0.69
N VAL A 904 -26.88 -38.86 1.24
CA VAL A 904 -27.87 -39.46 2.15
C VAL A 904 -28.73 -40.49 1.42
N ARG A 905 -29.26 -40.19 0.24
CA ARG A 905 -30.01 -41.19 -0.57
C ARG A 905 -29.16 -42.42 -0.89
N PHE A 906 -27.90 -42.24 -1.30
CA PHE A 906 -26.99 -43.35 -1.57
C PHE A 906 -26.81 -44.22 -0.31
N LYS A 907 -26.56 -43.60 0.85
CA LYS A 907 -26.44 -44.30 2.14
C LYS A 907 -27.70 -45.10 2.49
N GLU A 908 -28.90 -44.54 2.34
CA GLU A 908 -30.14 -45.27 2.68
C GLU A 908 -30.50 -46.34 1.63
N ASN A 909 -30.27 -46.09 0.33
CA ASN A 909 -30.42 -47.09 -0.73
C ASN A 909 -29.46 -48.27 -0.55
N ALA A 910 -28.21 -48.01 -0.14
CA ALA A 910 -27.21 -49.05 0.16
C ALA A 910 -27.52 -49.84 1.45
N ARG A 911 -28.37 -49.31 2.33
CA ARG A 911 -28.87 -49.99 3.54
C ARG A 911 -30.15 -50.77 3.28
N ASN A 912 -31.01 -50.27 2.39
CA ASN A 912 -32.30 -50.87 2.02
C ASN A 912 -32.33 -51.21 0.52
N PRO A 913 -31.51 -52.16 0.04
CA PRO A 913 -31.42 -52.49 -1.39
C PRO A 913 -32.73 -53.04 -1.98
N LEU A 914 -33.67 -53.46 -1.14
CA LEU A 914 -35.02 -53.91 -1.54
C LEU A 914 -35.99 -52.74 -1.83
N GLN A 915 -35.67 -51.50 -1.46
CA GLN A 915 -36.50 -50.31 -1.69
C GLN A 915 -35.66 -49.12 -2.16
N LEU A 916 -35.07 -49.25 -3.36
CA LEU A 916 -34.22 -48.22 -3.97
C LEU A 916 -35.03 -46.97 -4.34
N THR A 917 -34.74 -45.83 -3.72
CA THR A 917 -35.30 -44.54 -4.10
C THR A 917 -34.61 -44.02 -5.36
N THR A 918 -35.36 -43.85 -6.45
CA THR A 918 -34.87 -43.42 -7.78
C THR A 918 -35.47 -42.06 -8.20
N GLY A 919 -35.17 -41.58 -9.40
CA GLY A 919 -35.69 -40.30 -9.91
C GLY A 919 -35.07 -39.05 -9.25
N SER A 920 -35.76 -37.91 -9.32
CA SER A 920 -35.27 -36.63 -8.78
C SER A 920 -35.23 -36.56 -7.25
N LEU A 921 -34.40 -35.66 -6.70
CA LEU A 921 -34.38 -35.35 -5.27
C LEU A 921 -35.69 -34.70 -4.81
N THR A 922 -36.28 -35.24 -3.74
CA THR A 922 -37.49 -34.68 -3.11
C THR A 922 -37.17 -33.51 -2.17
N VAL A 923 -38.20 -32.75 -1.81
CA VAL A 923 -38.10 -31.67 -0.80
C VAL A 923 -37.74 -32.22 0.58
N ALA A 924 -38.22 -33.44 0.91
CA ALA A 924 -37.92 -34.12 2.17
C ALA A 924 -36.42 -34.39 2.31
N GLU A 925 -35.79 -35.02 1.30
CA GLU A 925 -34.36 -35.33 1.31
C GLU A 925 -33.48 -34.09 1.35
N LEU A 926 -33.87 -33.02 0.63
CA LEU A 926 -33.20 -31.72 0.71
C LEU A 926 -33.30 -31.12 2.13
N SER A 927 -34.40 -31.36 2.85
CA SER A 927 -34.53 -30.95 4.25
C SER A 927 -33.64 -31.77 5.18
N THR A 928 -33.58 -33.11 5.00
CA THR A 928 -32.71 -34.02 5.76
C THR A 928 -31.23 -33.71 5.53
N ALA A 929 -30.83 -33.42 4.30
CA ALA A 929 -29.47 -33.00 3.96
C ALA A 929 -29.07 -31.69 4.65
N LEU A 930 -29.98 -30.71 4.73
CA LEU A 930 -29.74 -29.47 5.47
C LEU A 930 -29.62 -29.72 6.98
N ILE A 931 -30.45 -30.60 7.54
CA ILE A 931 -30.38 -30.99 8.97
C ILE A 931 -29.04 -31.67 9.28
N CYS A 932 -28.61 -32.61 8.43
CA CYS A 932 -27.32 -33.31 8.55
C CYS A 932 -26.14 -32.31 8.49
N LEU A 933 -26.13 -31.45 7.47
CA LEU A 933 -25.14 -30.38 7.29
C LEU A 933 -25.03 -29.47 8.53
N VAL A 934 -26.15 -28.96 9.02
CA VAL A 934 -26.20 -28.09 10.20
C VAL A 934 -25.72 -28.82 11.44
N ARG A 935 -26.13 -30.07 11.66
CA ARG A 935 -25.72 -30.84 12.85
C ARG A 935 -24.23 -31.18 12.87
N ASN A 936 -23.60 -31.47 11.73
CA ASN A 936 -22.14 -31.64 11.67
C ASN A 936 -21.43 -30.33 12.09
N VAL A 937 -21.73 -29.22 11.41
CA VAL A 937 -21.18 -27.87 11.71
C VAL A 937 -21.36 -27.48 13.17
N GLN A 938 -22.59 -27.59 13.69
CA GLN A 938 -22.89 -27.24 15.09
C GLN A 938 -22.18 -28.17 16.08
N SER A 939 -22.06 -29.47 15.77
CA SER A 939 -21.41 -30.43 16.68
C SER A 939 -19.91 -30.18 16.88
N VAL A 940 -19.25 -29.51 15.93
CA VAL A 940 -17.86 -29.07 16.08
C VAL A 940 -17.82 -27.68 16.73
N SER A 941 -18.43 -26.66 16.11
CA SER A 941 -18.33 -25.27 16.59
C SER A 941 -18.98 -25.01 17.96
N PHE A 942 -19.94 -25.83 18.38
CA PHE A 942 -20.68 -25.65 19.65
C PHE A 942 -20.63 -26.87 20.57
N ALA A 943 -19.71 -27.83 20.35
CA ALA A 943 -19.58 -29.10 21.08
C ALA A 943 -19.88 -29.01 22.60
N LYS A 944 -19.07 -28.24 23.34
CA LYS A 944 -19.21 -28.05 24.80
C LYS A 944 -20.60 -27.50 25.19
N LYS A 945 -21.20 -26.62 24.38
CA LYS A 945 -22.51 -25.97 24.65
C LYS A 945 -23.68 -26.92 24.37
N ILE A 946 -23.58 -27.74 23.32
CA ILE A 946 -24.57 -28.79 23.03
C ILE A 946 -24.56 -29.83 24.15
N CYS A 947 -23.38 -30.27 24.61
CA CYS A 947 -23.25 -31.23 25.72
C CYS A 947 -23.93 -30.73 27.01
N CYS A 948 -23.74 -29.45 27.39
CA CYS A 948 -24.43 -28.85 28.54
C CYS A 948 -25.96 -28.93 28.38
N LEU A 949 -26.49 -28.53 27.22
CA LEU A 949 -27.93 -28.51 26.93
C LEU A 949 -28.54 -29.93 26.85
N GLU A 950 -27.82 -30.92 26.31
CA GLU A 950 -28.25 -32.33 26.34
C GLU A 950 -28.28 -32.89 27.77
N ARG A 951 -27.36 -32.46 28.64
CA ARG A 951 -27.34 -32.77 30.09
C ARG A 951 -28.31 -31.92 30.93
N ARG A 952 -29.13 -31.06 30.30
CA ARG A 952 -30.02 -30.07 30.96
C ARG A 952 -29.31 -29.10 31.92
N GLN A 953 -27.99 -28.95 31.80
CA GLN A 953 -27.20 -28.02 32.61
C GLN A 953 -27.31 -26.59 32.06
N LEU A 954 -27.27 -25.60 32.95
CA LEU A 954 -27.20 -24.19 32.56
C LEU A 954 -25.92 -23.92 31.77
N LEU A 955 -26.00 -23.07 30.74
CA LEU A 955 -24.81 -22.59 30.05
C LEU A 955 -24.01 -21.64 30.96
N PRO A 956 -22.67 -21.70 30.97
CA PRO A 956 -21.84 -20.79 31.77
C PRO A 956 -22.16 -19.32 31.50
N VAL A 957 -22.08 -18.48 32.53
CA VAL A 957 -22.40 -17.04 32.46
C VAL A 957 -21.55 -16.31 31.42
N SER A 958 -20.31 -16.75 31.21
CA SER A 958 -19.37 -16.29 30.18
C SER A 958 -19.72 -16.71 28.73
N SER A 959 -20.85 -17.39 28.51
CA SER A 959 -21.24 -17.87 27.18
C SER A 959 -21.88 -16.78 26.33
N ASN A 960 -21.15 -16.31 25.31
CA ASN A 960 -21.61 -15.34 24.30
C ASN A 960 -22.92 -15.71 23.55
N LEU A 961 -23.45 -16.93 23.72
CA LEU A 961 -24.72 -17.36 23.16
C LEU A 961 -25.91 -17.18 24.13
N LEU A 962 -25.69 -16.95 25.43
CA LEU A 962 -26.72 -16.94 26.47
C LEU A 962 -27.80 -15.86 26.22
N THR A 963 -27.40 -14.72 25.65
CA THR A 963 -28.27 -13.62 25.18
C THR A 963 -29.27 -14.01 24.08
N LEU A 964 -29.06 -15.15 23.40
CA LEU A 964 -29.94 -15.68 22.35
C LEU A 964 -30.91 -16.76 22.88
N SER A 965 -30.94 -17.00 24.20
CA SER A 965 -31.73 -18.05 24.87
C SER A 965 -31.74 -19.39 24.11
N PRO A 966 -30.56 -19.95 23.78
CA PRO A 966 -30.44 -21.01 22.79
C PRO A 966 -30.96 -22.34 23.34
N PHE A 967 -31.65 -23.11 22.50
CA PHE A 967 -32.20 -24.42 22.87
C PHE A 967 -32.01 -25.43 21.74
N LEU A 968 -32.09 -26.72 22.08
CA LEU A 968 -32.08 -27.81 21.10
C LEU A 968 -33.51 -28.13 20.68
N ASP A 969 -33.77 -28.20 19.36
CA ASP A 969 -35.05 -28.66 18.84
C ASP A 969 -35.20 -30.19 18.94
N GLN A 970 -36.39 -30.71 18.61
CA GLN A 970 -36.68 -32.16 18.60
C GLN A 970 -35.73 -32.99 17.71
N ARG A 971 -35.01 -32.34 16.79
CA ARG A 971 -34.05 -32.97 15.85
C ARG A 971 -32.60 -32.79 16.32
N LYS A 972 -32.38 -32.32 17.55
CA LYS A 972 -31.08 -31.96 18.14
C LYS A 972 -30.30 -30.91 17.34
N ILE A 973 -31.00 -29.87 16.87
CA ILE A 973 -30.42 -28.69 16.23
C ILE A 973 -30.46 -27.51 17.20
N LEU A 974 -29.35 -26.77 17.32
CA LEU A 974 -29.28 -25.55 18.14
C LEU A 974 -30.01 -24.40 17.44
N CYS A 975 -31.04 -23.88 18.08
CA CYS A 975 -31.94 -22.83 17.58
C CYS A 975 -32.02 -21.64 18.56
N VAL A 976 -32.37 -20.47 18.04
CA VAL A 976 -32.51 -19.23 18.83
C VAL A 976 -33.86 -19.17 19.53
N GLY A 977 -33.84 -18.94 20.85
CA GLY A 977 -35.03 -18.66 21.65
C GLY A 977 -35.47 -17.19 21.51
N GLY A 978 -36.70 -16.88 21.91
CA GLY A 978 -37.19 -15.50 21.85
C GLY A 978 -38.68 -15.34 22.13
N ARG A 979 -39.12 -14.08 22.11
CA ARG A 979 -40.47 -13.63 22.50
C ARG A 979 -41.57 -13.93 21.48
N LEU A 980 -41.22 -14.39 20.27
CA LEU A 980 -42.17 -14.59 19.15
C LEU A 980 -43.03 -15.87 19.23
N ARG A 981 -42.99 -16.61 20.35
CA ARG A 981 -43.67 -17.91 20.52
C ARG A 981 -45.17 -17.87 20.16
N HIS A 982 -45.88 -16.81 20.57
CA HIS A 982 -47.32 -16.62 20.36
C HIS A 982 -47.70 -15.93 19.02
N SER A 983 -46.74 -15.61 18.16
CA SER A 983 -47.05 -15.01 16.85
C SER A 983 -47.61 -16.04 15.85
N ASN A 984 -48.31 -15.60 14.81
CA ASN A 984 -48.76 -16.49 13.71
C ASN A 984 -47.66 -16.77 12.66
N LEU A 985 -46.39 -16.55 13.00
CA LEU A 985 -45.25 -16.81 12.09
C LEU A 985 -44.90 -18.31 12.02
N PRO A 986 -44.35 -18.80 10.90
CA PRO A 986 -43.82 -20.17 10.81
C PRO A 986 -42.77 -20.44 11.89
N ALA A 987 -42.76 -21.66 12.45
CA ALA A 987 -41.84 -22.03 13.54
C ALA A 987 -40.36 -21.79 13.21
N GLN A 988 -39.97 -21.95 11.94
CA GLN A 988 -38.61 -21.73 11.43
C GLN A 988 -38.17 -20.25 11.46
N GLN A 989 -39.14 -19.33 11.43
CA GLN A 989 -38.93 -17.89 11.55
C GLN A 989 -39.06 -17.40 13.01
N LYS A 990 -39.85 -18.09 13.84
CA LYS A 990 -39.85 -17.90 15.31
C LYS A 990 -38.52 -18.31 15.94
N HIS A 991 -37.94 -19.42 15.46
CA HIS A 991 -36.76 -20.08 16.02
C HIS A 991 -35.73 -20.40 14.92
N PRO A 992 -35.04 -19.38 14.38
CA PRO A 992 -34.05 -19.57 13.33
C PRO A 992 -32.85 -20.40 13.81
N ILE A 993 -32.29 -21.17 12.89
CA ILE A 993 -31.18 -22.10 13.13
C ILE A 993 -29.87 -21.33 13.39
N LEU A 994 -29.16 -21.65 14.47
CA LEU A 994 -27.96 -20.91 14.89
C LEU A 994 -26.71 -21.37 14.11
N ILE A 995 -26.05 -20.45 13.39
CA ILE A 995 -24.89 -20.72 12.52
C ILE A 995 -23.66 -19.95 13.01
N PRO A 996 -22.47 -20.58 13.11
CA PRO A 996 -21.23 -19.88 13.47
C PRO A 996 -20.76 -18.93 12.36
N ASN A 997 -20.11 -17.83 12.75
CA ASN A 997 -19.43 -16.92 11.84
C ASN A 997 -18.14 -17.49 11.23
N ASN A 998 -17.42 -18.33 11.98
CA ASN A 998 -16.07 -18.79 11.65
C ASN A 998 -16.07 -20.07 10.77
N HIS A 999 -17.03 -20.22 9.85
CA HIS A 999 -17.13 -21.38 8.96
C HIS A 999 -17.67 -21.00 7.58
N SER A 1000 -17.04 -21.53 6.53
CA SER A 1000 -17.39 -21.39 5.11
C SER A 1000 -18.88 -21.51 4.76
N ILE A 1001 -19.64 -22.40 5.41
CA ILE A 1001 -21.10 -22.52 5.22
C ILE A 1001 -21.84 -21.18 5.38
N CYS A 1002 -21.37 -20.32 6.29
CA CYS A 1002 -21.90 -18.99 6.51
C CYS A 1002 -21.76 -18.11 5.26
N ASP A 1003 -20.60 -18.16 4.60
CA ASP A 1003 -20.33 -17.40 3.38
C ASP A 1003 -21.16 -17.92 2.19
N LEU A 1004 -21.42 -19.23 2.13
CA LEU A 1004 -22.31 -19.82 1.12
C LEU A 1004 -23.77 -19.39 1.31
N ILE A 1005 -24.25 -19.35 2.56
CA ILE A 1005 -25.59 -18.85 2.89
C ILE A 1005 -25.69 -17.36 2.51
N ILE A 1006 -24.73 -16.53 2.90
CA ILE A 1006 -24.76 -15.09 2.60
C ILE A 1006 -24.68 -14.84 1.08
N LYS A 1007 -23.76 -15.50 0.36
CA LYS A 1007 -23.65 -15.39 -1.11
C LYS A 1007 -24.94 -15.83 -1.81
N HIS A 1008 -25.55 -16.93 -1.35
CA HIS A 1008 -26.83 -17.40 -1.90
C HIS A 1008 -27.96 -16.38 -1.74
N TYR A 1009 -28.21 -15.89 -0.52
CA TYR A 1009 -29.28 -14.91 -0.28
C TYR A 1009 -29.02 -13.57 -0.97
N HIS A 1010 -27.77 -13.09 -0.99
CA HIS A 1010 -27.41 -11.84 -1.67
C HIS A 1010 -27.66 -11.89 -3.20
N VAL A 1011 -27.38 -13.03 -3.84
CA VAL A 1011 -27.64 -13.22 -5.28
C VAL A 1011 -29.13 -13.48 -5.56
N LEU A 1012 -29.79 -14.32 -4.74
CA LEU A 1012 -31.22 -14.63 -4.87
C LEU A 1012 -32.09 -13.37 -4.81
N TYR A 1013 -31.76 -12.44 -3.90
CA TYR A 1013 -32.41 -11.14 -3.75
C TYR A 1013 -31.64 -10.01 -4.46
N LEU A 1014 -31.16 -10.29 -5.69
CA LEU A 1014 -30.69 -9.33 -6.70
C LEU A 1014 -29.71 -8.24 -6.21
N HIS A 1015 -28.71 -8.61 -5.41
CA HIS A 1015 -27.68 -7.70 -4.91
C HIS A 1015 -28.22 -6.54 -4.04
N THR A 1016 -29.21 -6.86 -3.21
CA THR A 1016 -29.74 -5.99 -2.14
C THR A 1016 -28.69 -5.60 -1.10
N GLY A 1017 -28.98 -4.55 -0.32
CA GLY A 1017 -28.08 -4.00 0.69
C GLY A 1017 -27.84 -4.92 1.91
N ILE A 1018 -26.96 -4.48 2.81
CA ILE A 1018 -26.52 -5.25 4.00
C ILE A 1018 -27.71 -5.65 4.88
N GLU A 1019 -28.51 -4.69 5.33
CA GLU A 1019 -29.63 -4.98 6.24
C GLU A 1019 -30.71 -5.84 5.58
N ALA A 1020 -31.04 -5.60 4.31
CA ALA A 1020 -32.00 -6.40 3.57
C ALA A 1020 -31.51 -7.84 3.34
N THR A 1021 -30.22 -8.03 3.02
CA THR A 1021 -29.61 -9.37 2.91
C THR A 1021 -29.65 -10.09 4.26
N LEU A 1022 -29.29 -9.41 5.36
CA LEU A 1022 -29.31 -9.96 6.72
C LEU A 1022 -30.73 -10.31 7.18
N ALA A 1023 -31.72 -9.47 6.89
CA ALA A 1023 -33.12 -9.73 7.23
C ALA A 1023 -33.69 -10.92 6.45
N ASN A 1024 -33.38 -11.05 5.16
CA ASN A 1024 -33.79 -12.19 4.36
C ASN A 1024 -33.17 -13.51 4.89
N ILE A 1025 -31.90 -13.50 5.33
CA ILE A 1025 -31.25 -14.67 5.96
C ILE A 1025 -31.94 -15.03 7.30
N ARG A 1026 -32.25 -14.02 8.13
CA ARG A 1026 -32.92 -14.18 9.44
C ARG A 1026 -34.30 -14.83 9.40
N THR A 1027 -34.92 -14.98 8.23
CA THR A 1027 -36.15 -15.78 8.06
C THR A 1027 -35.96 -17.27 8.37
N ARG A 1028 -34.71 -17.78 8.35
CA ARG A 1028 -34.39 -19.21 8.51
C ARG A 1028 -33.09 -19.49 9.29
N PHE A 1029 -32.10 -18.60 9.23
CA PHE A 1029 -30.79 -18.78 9.85
C PHE A 1029 -30.38 -17.57 10.68
N TRP A 1030 -29.85 -17.80 11.87
CA TRP A 1030 -29.27 -16.78 12.74
C TRP A 1030 -27.75 -16.94 12.79
N ILE A 1031 -27.05 -16.10 12.02
CA ILE A 1031 -25.60 -16.05 11.96
C ILE A 1031 -25.09 -15.20 13.14
N VAL A 1032 -24.24 -15.79 14.00
CA VAL A 1032 -23.53 -15.07 15.07
C VAL A 1032 -22.73 -13.91 14.45
N ASN A 1033 -22.82 -12.70 15.01
CA ASN A 1033 -22.20 -11.47 14.46
C ASN A 1033 -22.50 -11.20 12.97
N GLY A 1034 -23.64 -11.70 12.47
CA GLY A 1034 -23.94 -11.77 11.03
C GLY A 1034 -23.91 -10.45 10.26
N ARG A 1035 -24.15 -9.29 10.89
CA ARG A 1035 -24.10 -7.98 10.22
C ARG A 1035 -22.70 -7.68 9.66
N SER A 1036 -21.64 -7.95 10.44
CA SER A 1036 -20.25 -7.72 10.03
C SER A 1036 -19.82 -8.71 8.93
N LYS A 1037 -20.21 -9.98 9.06
CA LYS A 1037 -19.94 -11.03 8.05
C LYS A 1037 -20.66 -10.74 6.72
N VAL A 1038 -21.91 -10.28 6.75
CA VAL A 1038 -22.66 -9.81 5.56
C VAL A 1038 -22.02 -8.55 4.94
N LYS A 1039 -21.60 -7.57 5.76
CA LYS A 1039 -20.86 -6.38 5.30
C LYS A 1039 -19.58 -6.76 4.55
N GLY A 1040 -18.83 -7.75 5.03
CA GLY A 1040 -17.64 -8.29 4.37
C GLY A 1040 -17.94 -8.93 3.00
N ILE A 1041 -18.85 -9.90 2.96
CA ILE A 1041 -19.22 -10.61 1.71
C ILE A 1041 -19.84 -9.67 0.66
N ILE A 1042 -20.61 -8.66 1.06
CA ILE A 1042 -21.17 -7.68 0.10
C ILE A 1042 -20.09 -6.71 -0.42
N LYS A 1043 -19.09 -6.32 0.39
CA LYS A 1043 -17.92 -5.57 -0.11
C LYS A 1043 -17.16 -6.36 -1.18
N GLN A 1044 -17.00 -7.67 -0.99
CA GLN A 1044 -16.35 -8.57 -1.96
C GLN A 1044 -17.18 -8.80 -3.24
N CYS A 1045 -18.46 -8.42 -3.27
CA CYS A 1045 -19.30 -8.62 -4.45
C CYS A 1045 -18.98 -7.59 -5.53
N ILE A 1046 -18.28 -8.01 -6.59
CA ILE A 1046 -17.85 -7.17 -7.73
C ILE A 1046 -18.98 -6.28 -8.30
N LYS A 1047 -20.21 -6.81 -8.41
CA LYS A 1047 -21.39 -6.07 -8.88
C LYS A 1047 -21.83 -4.95 -7.92
N CYS A 1048 -21.68 -5.15 -6.61
CA CYS A 1048 -21.92 -4.08 -5.62
C CYS A 1048 -20.77 -3.08 -5.60
N PHE A 1049 -19.52 -3.57 -5.59
CA PHE A 1049 -18.30 -2.78 -5.54
C PHE A 1049 -18.24 -1.75 -6.69
N LYS A 1050 -18.41 -2.20 -7.95
CA LYS A 1050 -18.40 -1.36 -9.16
C LYS A 1050 -19.50 -0.27 -9.19
N VAL A 1051 -20.49 -0.32 -8.30
CA VAL A 1051 -21.56 0.69 -8.19
C VAL A 1051 -21.49 1.50 -6.88
N SER A 1052 -20.64 1.11 -5.92
CA SER A 1052 -20.55 1.74 -4.60
C SER A 1052 -19.63 2.98 -4.52
N ALA A 1053 -18.98 3.38 -5.62
CA ALA A 1053 -18.16 4.58 -5.68
C ALA A 1053 -19.02 5.86 -5.70
N THR A 1054 -19.07 6.58 -4.58
CA THR A 1054 -19.51 7.99 -4.48
C THR A 1054 -19.07 8.57 -3.13
N GLY A 1055 -18.88 9.89 -3.04
CA GLY A 1055 -18.29 10.54 -1.86
C GLY A 1055 -19.03 11.79 -1.35
N LYS A 1056 -18.37 12.48 -0.41
CA LYS A 1056 -18.79 13.64 0.40
C LYS A 1056 -20.00 13.41 1.34
N ASN A 1057 -19.88 13.95 2.55
CA ASN A 1057 -20.91 13.92 3.58
C ASN A 1057 -22.04 14.92 3.23
N GLN A 1058 -23.28 14.53 3.48
CA GLN A 1058 -24.48 15.32 3.20
C GLN A 1058 -25.20 15.57 4.53
N ARG A 1059 -25.49 16.84 4.86
CA ARG A 1059 -26.15 17.24 6.12
C ARG A 1059 -27.64 16.84 6.05
N MET A 1060 -28.16 16.20 7.08
CA MET A 1060 -29.58 15.82 7.15
C MET A 1060 -30.42 16.99 7.67
N ALA A 1061 -31.68 17.07 7.21
CA ALA A 1061 -32.70 17.98 7.71
C ALA A 1061 -33.71 17.24 8.60
N ASP A 1062 -34.48 18.00 9.38
CA ASP A 1062 -35.46 17.47 10.33
C ASP A 1062 -36.66 16.79 9.65
N LEU A 1063 -37.43 16.05 10.46
CA LEU A 1063 -38.54 15.23 9.96
C LEU A 1063 -39.86 16.02 9.99
N PRO A 1064 -40.59 16.16 8.87
CA PRO A 1064 -41.85 16.90 8.84
C PRO A 1064 -42.92 16.18 9.67
N ASN A 1065 -43.86 16.96 10.24
CA ASN A 1065 -44.97 16.44 11.07
C ASN A 1065 -45.74 15.29 10.38
N ALA A 1066 -45.96 15.42 9.07
CA ALA A 1066 -46.56 14.41 8.19
C ALA A 1066 -45.87 13.01 8.18
N ARG A 1067 -44.66 12.88 8.75
CA ARG A 1067 -43.90 11.63 8.89
C ARG A 1067 -43.84 11.08 10.32
N VAL A 1068 -44.14 11.89 11.34
CA VAL A 1068 -44.24 11.44 12.75
C VAL A 1068 -45.69 11.17 13.19
N SER A 1069 -46.68 11.70 12.47
CA SER A 1069 -48.10 11.36 12.65
C SER A 1069 -48.43 9.96 12.13
N ILE A 1070 -49.11 9.14 12.95
CA ILE A 1070 -49.66 7.82 12.53
C ILE A 1070 -50.77 8.02 11.50
N ALA A 1071 -50.70 7.31 10.37
CA ALA A 1071 -51.72 7.36 9.31
C ALA A 1071 -51.72 6.07 8.45
N ARG A 1072 -52.67 5.93 7.52
CA ARG A 1072 -52.76 4.75 6.63
C ARG A 1072 -51.54 4.66 5.72
N VAL A 1073 -51.09 3.45 5.37
CA VAL A 1073 -50.04 3.25 4.34
C VAL A 1073 -50.49 3.87 3.01
N PHE A 1074 -49.59 4.62 2.38
CA PHE A 1074 -49.84 5.47 1.19
C PHE A 1074 -50.86 6.62 1.36
N SER A 1075 -51.26 6.99 2.58
CA SER A 1075 -52.04 8.23 2.81
C SER A 1075 -51.26 9.50 2.47
N LYS A 1076 -50.04 9.62 2.98
CA LYS A 1076 -49.15 10.77 2.73
C LYS A 1076 -47.98 10.32 1.86
N VAL A 1077 -47.79 10.92 0.69
CA VAL A 1077 -46.78 10.50 -0.29
C VAL A 1077 -45.96 11.67 -0.84
N GLY A 1078 -44.65 11.46 -0.97
CA GLY A 1078 -43.78 12.31 -1.80
C GLY A 1078 -43.58 11.69 -3.18
N LEU A 1079 -43.48 12.51 -4.22
CA LEU A 1079 -43.30 12.05 -5.60
C LEU A 1079 -42.21 12.81 -6.37
N ASP A 1080 -41.65 12.16 -7.38
CA ASP A 1080 -40.51 12.62 -8.20
C ASP A 1080 -40.44 11.86 -9.54
N PHE A 1081 -39.66 12.36 -10.50
CA PHE A 1081 -39.35 11.71 -11.77
C PHE A 1081 -37.88 11.30 -11.89
N CYS A 1082 -37.65 9.99 -11.92
CA CYS A 1082 -36.35 9.40 -12.15
C CYS A 1082 -36.14 9.08 -13.64
N GLY A 1083 -35.16 9.73 -14.29
CA GLY A 1083 -34.74 9.43 -15.66
C GLY A 1083 -33.71 10.43 -16.20
N PRO A 1084 -33.50 10.51 -17.53
CA PRO A 1084 -34.05 9.61 -18.56
C PRO A 1084 -33.38 8.23 -18.56
N PHE A 1085 -34.15 7.20 -18.86
CA PHE A 1085 -33.66 5.86 -19.20
C PHE A 1085 -33.91 5.56 -20.68
N HIS A 1086 -33.07 4.74 -21.28
CA HIS A 1086 -33.17 4.40 -22.70
C HIS A 1086 -33.77 3.01 -22.89
N ILE A 1087 -34.89 2.93 -23.61
CA ILE A 1087 -35.59 1.70 -24.01
C ILE A 1087 -35.47 1.48 -25.52
N LYS A 1088 -35.50 0.22 -25.94
CA LYS A 1088 -35.56 -0.17 -27.36
C LYS A 1088 -36.83 -0.98 -27.62
N LEU A 1089 -37.65 -0.54 -28.57
CA LEU A 1089 -38.78 -1.33 -29.06
C LEU A 1089 -38.29 -2.36 -30.08
N ILE A 1090 -38.81 -3.59 -29.99
CA ILE A 1090 -38.37 -4.72 -30.82
C ILE A 1090 -39.06 -4.72 -32.21
N SER A 1091 -40.18 -4.00 -32.36
CA SER A 1091 -41.14 -4.19 -33.46
C SER A 1091 -40.87 -3.40 -34.76
N SER A 1092 -39.70 -2.77 -34.93
CA SER A 1092 -39.39 -1.95 -36.12
C SER A 1092 -38.01 -2.25 -36.70
N LYS A 1093 -37.91 -2.41 -38.02
CA LYS A 1093 -36.64 -2.65 -38.74
C LYS A 1093 -35.62 -1.50 -38.52
N ALA A 1094 -36.09 -0.28 -38.24
CA ALA A 1094 -35.26 0.82 -37.76
C ALA A 1094 -34.89 0.66 -36.27
N LYS A 1095 -33.59 0.70 -35.93
CA LYS A 1095 -33.04 0.55 -34.58
C LYS A 1095 -33.23 1.81 -33.69
N LYS A 1096 -34.42 2.42 -33.67
CA LYS A 1096 -34.68 3.67 -32.92
C LYS A 1096 -34.73 3.42 -31.40
N VAL A 1097 -34.05 4.27 -30.64
CA VAL A 1097 -34.00 4.23 -29.16
C VAL A 1097 -34.86 5.35 -28.61
N TYR A 1098 -35.67 5.06 -27.59
CA TYR A 1098 -36.59 6.02 -26.97
C TYR A 1098 -36.15 6.33 -25.54
N LYS A 1099 -36.39 7.57 -25.09
CA LYS A 1099 -36.28 7.95 -23.68
C LYS A 1099 -37.57 7.56 -22.95
N CYS A 1100 -37.45 7.18 -21.69
CA CYS A 1100 -38.56 6.99 -20.75
C CYS A 1100 -38.14 7.44 -19.34
N TYR A 1101 -39.12 7.60 -18.45
CA TYR A 1101 -38.90 8.06 -17.08
C TYR A 1101 -39.71 7.19 -16.11
N ILE A 1102 -39.38 7.23 -14.83
CA ILE A 1102 -40.06 6.49 -13.76
C ILE A 1102 -40.61 7.51 -12.76
N CYS A 1103 -41.94 7.58 -12.64
CA CYS A 1103 -42.58 8.25 -11.52
C CYS A 1103 -42.40 7.38 -10.27
N ILE A 1104 -41.85 7.96 -9.20
CA ILE A 1104 -41.72 7.31 -7.89
C ILE A 1104 -42.73 7.91 -6.92
N PHE A 1105 -43.35 7.08 -6.09
CA PHE A 1105 -44.20 7.47 -4.98
C PHE A 1105 -43.66 6.87 -3.70
N VAL A 1106 -43.33 7.70 -2.70
CA VAL A 1106 -42.75 7.27 -1.41
C VAL A 1106 -43.70 7.61 -0.26
N CYS A 1107 -44.21 6.59 0.42
CA CYS A 1107 -45.07 6.75 1.60
C CYS A 1107 -44.31 7.38 2.76
N PHE A 1108 -44.82 8.46 3.36
CA PHE A 1108 -44.16 9.10 4.50
C PHE A 1108 -44.24 8.27 5.79
N VAL A 1109 -45.38 7.59 6.01
CA VAL A 1109 -45.63 6.80 7.23
C VAL A 1109 -44.68 5.61 7.37
N VAL A 1110 -44.53 4.79 6.33
CA VAL A 1110 -43.80 3.50 6.38
C VAL A 1110 -42.71 3.36 5.32
N LYS A 1111 -42.32 4.46 4.65
CA LYS A 1111 -41.29 4.52 3.58
C LYS A 1111 -41.51 3.62 2.35
N ALA A 1112 -42.59 2.84 2.32
CA ALA A 1112 -42.96 1.97 1.22
C ALA A 1112 -42.99 2.74 -0.12
N ILE A 1113 -42.38 2.16 -1.15
CA ILE A 1113 -42.19 2.79 -2.46
C ILE A 1113 -43.08 2.10 -3.50
N HIS A 1114 -43.62 2.89 -4.40
CA HIS A 1114 -44.28 2.45 -5.63
C HIS A 1114 -43.65 3.16 -6.84
N LEU A 1115 -43.69 2.51 -8.00
CA LEU A 1115 -42.93 2.87 -9.20
C LEU A 1115 -43.82 2.69 -10.43
N GLU A 1116 -43.93 3.73 -11.24
CA GLU A 1116 -44.73 3.76 -12.48
C GLU A 1116 -43.87 4.27 -13.64
N ILE A 1117 -43.94 3.60 -14.80
CA ILE A 1117 -43.18 4.02 -15.98
C ILE A 1117 -44.01 5.05 -16.77
N VAL A 1118 -43.35 6.09 -17.29
CA VAL A 1118 -43.93 7.06 -18.22
C VAL A 1118 -43.04 7.24 -19.45
N SER A 1119 -43.66 7.62 -20.58
CA SER A 1119 -42.98 7.85 -21.86
C SER A 1119 -42.21 9.18 -21.91
N ASN A 1120 -42.78 10.24 -21.33
CA ASN A 1120 -42.22 11.59 -21.31
C ASN A 1120 -42.48 12.27 -19.96
N LEU A 1121 -42.00 13.51 -19.79
CA LEU A 1121 -42.22 14.33 -18.60
C LEU A 1121 -43.46 15.23 -18.68
N SER A 1122 -44.45 14.91 -19.52
CA SER A 1122 -45.66 15.74 -19.66
C SER A 1122 -46.62 15.63 -18.46
N THR A 1123 -47.43 16.66 -18.28
CA THR A 1123 -48.57 16.68 -17.34
C THR A 1123 -49.50 15.49 -17.52
N GLU A 1124 -49.86 15.17 -18.77
CA GLU A 1124 -50.75 14.05 -19.12
C GLU A 1124 -50.16 12.70 -18.71
N ALA A 1125 -48.89 12.45 -19.03
CA ALA A 1125 -48.23 11.19 -18.69
C ALA A 1125 -48.10 11.00 -17.16
N PHE A 1126 -47.92 12.10 -16.43
CA PHE A 1126 -47.96 12.09 -14.96
C PHE A 1126 -49.38 11.78 -14.42
N ILE A 1127 -50.42 12.45 -14.92
CA ILE A 1127 -51.82 12.17 -14.54
C ILE A 1127 -52.15 10.69 -14.81
N GLY A 1128 -51.65 10.15 -15.92
CA GLY A 1128 -51.72 8.72 -16.24
C GLY A 1128 -51.05 7.81 -15.20
N SER A 1129 -49.87 8.16 -14.68
CA SER A 1129 -49.24 7.38 -13.58
C SER A 1129 -49.96 7.53 -12.25
N LEU A 1130 -50.48 8.72 -11.92
CA LEU A 1130 -51.21 8.97 -10.68
C LEU A 1130 -52.53 8.17 -10.62
N LYS A 1131 -53.30 8.13 -11.72
CA LYS A 1131 -54.51 7.29 -11.83
C LYS A 1131 -54.19 5.80 -11.58
N ARG A 1132 -53.07 5.28 -12.10
CA ARG A 1132 -52.63 3.88 -11.87
C ARG A 1132 -52.16 3.63 -10.44
N PHE A 1133 -51.45 4.57 -9.82
CA PHE A 1133 -51.08 4.49 -8.40
C PHE A 1133 -52.31 4.40 -7.49
N ILE A 1134 -53.27 5.32 -7.66
CA ILE A 1134 -54.51 5.35 -6.86
C ILE A 1134 -55.29 4.03 -7.01
N SER A 1135 -55.49 3.57 -8.26
CA SER A 1135 -56.14 2.28 -8.55
C SER A 1135 -55.48 1.07 -7.84
N ARG A 1136 -54.15 1.10 -7.63
CA ARG A 1136 -53.39 -0.03 -7.07
C ARG A 1136 -53.10 0.07 -5.57
N ARG A 1137 -53.23 1.25 -4.95
CA ARG A 1137 -52.86 1.52 -3.54
C ARG A 1137 -53.98 2.17 -2.71
N GLY A 1138 -55.04 2.63 -3.36
CA GLY A 1138 -56.01 3.57 -2.79
C GLY A 1138 -55.48 5.00 -2.78
N ARG A 1139 -56.37 5.96 -2.51
CA ARG A 1139 -56.06 7.39 -2.50
C ARG A 1139 -55.03 7.80 -1.42
N PRO A 1140 -54.13 8.77 -1.72
CA PRO A 1140 -53.44 9.59 -0.73
C PRO A 1140 -54.30 10.79 -0.27
N SER A 1141 -54.24 11.15 1.01
CA SER A 1141 -54.75 12.45 1.52
C SER A 1141 -53.83 13.61 1.15
N ASP A 1142 -52.51 13.37 1.13
CA ASP A 1142 -51.49 14.38 0.94
C ASP A 1142 -50.46 13.95 -0.11
N ILE A 1143 -50.20 14.84 -1.07
CA ILE A 1143 -49.14 14.70 -2.07
C ILE A 1143 -48.11 15.82 -1.86
N PHE A 1144 -46.83 15.44 -1.82
CA PHE A 1144 -45.69 16.35 -1.73
C PHE A 1144 -44.83 16.25 -3.00
N SER A 1145 -44.48 17.38 -3.62
CA SER A 1145 -43.61 17.41 -4.81
C SER A 1145 -42.66 18.62 -4.81
N ASP A 1146 -41.69 18.63 -5.73
CA ASP A 1146 -41.02 19.87 -6.12
C ASP A 1146 -41.92 20.71 -7.05
N ASN A 1147 -41.39 21.87 -7.47
CA ASN A 1147 -42.07 22.80 -8.38
C ASN A 1147 -41.89 22.43 -9.87
N GLY A 1148 -41.72 21.15 -10.20
CA GLY A 1148 -41.67 20.67 -11.59
C GLY A 1148 -42.91 21.11 -12.37
N THR A 1149 -42.71 21.68 -13.57
CA THR A 1149 -43.77 22.29 -14.39
C THR A 1149 -44.90 21.32 -14.75
N ASN A 1150 -44.60 20.02 -14.78
CA ASN A 1150 -45.55 18.93 -14.97
C ASN A 1150 -46.40 18.62 -13.71
N PHE A 1151 -45.84 18.74 -12.51
CA PHE A 1151 -46.59 18.63 -11.25
C PHE A 1151 -47.42 19.89 -10.98
N VAL A 1152 -46.85 21.07 -11.23
CA VAL A 1152 -47.58 22.36 -11.21
C VAL A 1152 -48.71 22.34 -12.23
N GLY A 1153 -48.45 21.86 -13.45
CA GLY A 1153 -49.46 21.65 -14.49
C GLY A 1153 -50.54 20.66 -14.06
N ALA A 1154 -50.18 19.52 -13.46
CA ALA A 1154 -51.16 18.52 -13.01
C ALA A 1154 -52.06 19.06 -11.90
N ASN A 1155 -51.50 19.71 -10.88
CA ASN A 1155 -52.26 20.42 -9.85
C ASN A 1155 -53.12 21.56 -10.44
N THR A 1156 -52.68 22.20 -11.52
CA THR A 1156 -53.48 23.20 -12.23
C THR A 1156 -54.66 22.56 -12.97
N GLU A 1157 -54.49 21.43 -13.64
CA GLU A 1157 -55.60 20.68 -14.26
C GLU A 1157 -56.58 20.13 -13.21
N PHE A 1158 -56.10 19.56 -12.10
CA PHE A 1158 -56.97 19.17 -10.97
C PHE A 1158 -57.77 20.36 -10.44
N ARG A 1159 -57.14 21.55 -10.29
CA ARG A 1159 -57.82 22.78 -9.86
C ARG A 1159 -58.76 23.36 -10.92
N LYS A 1160 -58.51 23.16 -12.22
CA LYS A 1160 -59.44 23.52 -13.30
C LYS A 1160 -60.68 22.64 -13.28
N ILE A 1161 -60.51 21.32 -13.15
CA ILE A 1161 -61.62 20.35 -13.05
C ILE A 1161 -62.48 20.68 -11.81
N LEU A 1162 -61.86 20.86 -10.63
CA LEU A 1162 -62.55 21.30 -9.41
C LEU A 1162 -63.30 22.64 -9.58
N LYS A 1163 -62.75 23.60 -10.32
CA LYS A 1163 -63.45 24.87 -10.62
C LYS A 1163 -64.54 24.75 -11.68
N GLY A 1164 -64.42 23.79 -12.61
CA GLY A 1164 -65.43 23.48 -13.61
C GLY A 1164 -66.66 22.80 -13.01
N LEU A 1165 -66.44 21.84 -12.09
CA LEU A 1165 -67.50 21.15 -11.34
C LEU A 1165 -68.37 22.10 -10.50
N ILE A 1166 -67.85 23.26 -10.10
CA ILE A 1166 -68.61 24.31 -9.39
C ILE A 1166 -69.50 25.13 -10.37
N LYS A 1167 -69.37 24.94 -11.70
CA LYS A 1167 -70.13 25.66 -12.73
C LYS A 1167 -70.51 24.81 -13.96
N LYS A 1168 -71.13 23.64 -13.77
CA LYS A 1168 -72.36 23.19 -14.49
C LYS A 1168 -72.77 21.77 -14.10
N GLU A 1169 -74.04 21.45 -14.34
CA GLU A 1169 -74.70 20.19 -13.99
C GLU A 1169 -74.55 19.09 -15.06
N SER A 1170 -74.91 17.86 -14.66
CA SER A 1170 -75.29 16.68 -15.46
C SER A 1170 -74.20 15.70 -15.96
N SER A 1171 -74.61 14.42 -16.04
CA SER A 1171 -73.91 13.25 -16.61
C SER A 1171 -72.83 12.53 -15.78
N GLU A 1172 -73.15 12.20 -14.53
CA GLU A 1172 -72.95 10.91 -13.82
C GLU A 1172 -71.70 9.98 -14.03
N LYS A 1173 -71.31 9.30 -12.94
CA LYS A 1173 -70.67 7.96 -12.90
C LYS A 1173 -69.18 7.83 -13.26
N PHE A 1174 -68.44 8.93 -13.37
CA PHE A 1174 -66.98 8.91 -13.14
C PHE A 1174 -66.46 10.12 -12.35
N GLU A 1175 -67.14 11.27 -12.43
CA GLU A 1175 -66.74 12.51 -11.75
C GLU A 1175 -67.00 12.50 -10.23
N ASP A 1176 -68.07 11.84 -9.76
CA ASP A 1176 -68.42 11.76 -8.34
C ASP A 1176 -67.30 11.16 -7.47
N PHE A 1177 -66.58 10.17 -8.03
CA PHE A 1177 -65.43 9.51 -7.41
C PHE A 1177 -64.18 10.41 -7.34
N LEU A 1178 -64.18 11.59 -7.95
CA LEU A 1178 -63.08 12.55 -7.90
C LEU A 1178 -63.43 13.80 -7.06
N ALA A 1179 -64.72 14.12 -6.94
CA ALA A 1179 -65.22 15.20 -6.10
C ALA A 1179 -65.13 14.90 -4.58
N SER A 1180 -65.46 13.67 -4.16
CA SER A 1180 -65.40 13.27 -2.72
C SER A 1180 -63.98 13.15 -2.15
N GLU A 1181 -62.97 13.21 -3.02
CA GLU A 1181 -61.65 12.63 -2.77
C GLU A 1181 -60.56 13.66 -2.44
N SER A 1182 -60.92 14.85 -1.92
CA SER A 1182 -60.04 16.01 -1.65
C SER A 1182 -58.58 15.67 -1.26
N ILE A 1183 -57.65 15.75 -2.23
CA ILE A 1183 -56.21 15.53 -2.03
C ILE A 1183 -55.52 16.89 -1.83
N GLN A 1184 -54.82 17.06 -0.71
CA GLN A 1184 -54.00 18.26 -0.51
C GLN A 1184 -52.66 18.12 -1.23
N TRP A 1185 -52.31 19.13 -2.04
CA TRP A 1185 -51.04 19.18 -2.76
C TRP A 1185 -50.11 20.23 -2.15
N HIS A 1186 -48.97 19.76 -1.66
CA HIS A 1186 -47.94 20.53 -0.98
C HIS A 1186 -46.70 20.63 -1.88
N PHE A 1187 -46.30 21.84 -2.21
CA PHE A 1187 -45.08 22.11 -3.00
C PHE A 1187 -43.93 22.50 -2.08
N ASN A 1188 -42.72 22.01 -2.37
CA ASN A 1188 -41.52 22.49 -1.68
C ASN A 1188 -41.34 24.01 -1.88
N PRO A 1189 -40.96 24.78 -0.85
CA PRO A 1189 -40.63 26.20 -1.01
C PRO A 1189 -39.53 26.42 -2.09
N PRO A 1190 -39.56 27.56 -2.81
CA PRO A 1190 -38.53 27.89 -3.79
C PRO A 1190 -37.12 27.81 -3.19
N ALA A 1191 -36.17 27.26 -3.95
CA ALA A 1191 -34.78 27.05 -3.54
C ALA A 1191 -34.53 26.19 -2.28
N THR A 1192 -35.51 25.42 -1.78
CA THR A 1192 -35.32 24.52 -0.61
C THR A 1192 -35.36 23.01 -0.97
N PRO A 1193 -34.43 22.47 -1.80
CA PRO A 1193 -34.47 21.08 -2.24
C PRO A 1193 -34.34 20.07 -1.08
N HIS A 1194 -33.77 20.47 0.07
CA HIS A 1194 -33.59 19.63 1.24
C HIS A 1194 -34.90 19.06 1.82
N PHE A 1195 -36.06 19.69 1.58
CA PHE A 1195 -37.37 19.13 1.93
C PHE A 1195 -37.69 17.84 1.14
N GLY A 1196 -37.13 17.66 -0.05
CA GLY A 1196 -37.31 16.48 -0.89
C GLY A 1196 -36.50 15.23 -0.49
N GLY A 1197 -35.64 15.34 0.53
CA GLY A 1197 -34.63 14.32 0.87
C GLY A 1197 -35.15 12.90 1.08
N LEU A 1198 -36.44 12.71 1.41
CA LEU A 1198 -37.04 11.37 1.54
C LEU A 1198 -37.30 10.69 0.17
N TRP A 1199 -37.83 11.41 -0.81
CA TRP A 1199 -38.05 10.87 -2.15
C TRP A 1199 -36.76 10.89 -2.99
N GLU A 1200 -35.90 11.89 -2.80
CA GLU A 1200 -34.52 11.87 -3.33
C GLU A 1200 -33.77 10.60 -2.86
N ALA A 1201 -33.88 10.21 -1.59
CA ALA A 1201 -33.30 8.96 -1.10
C ALA A 1201 -33.92 7.72 -1.76
N GLY A 1202 -35.22 7.75 -2.04
CA GLY A 1202 -35.93 6.76 -2.85
C GLY A 1202 -35.35 6.65 -4.27
N VAL A 1203 -35.18 7.78 -4.97
CA VAL A 1203 -34.57 7.87 -6.30
C VAL A 1203 -33.11 7.44 -6.30
N LYS A 1204 -32.33 7.83 -5.29
CA LYS A 1204 -30.92 7.42 -5.10
C LYS A 1204 -30.81 5.92 -4.89
N SER A 1205 -31.69 5.33 -4.08
CA SER A 1205 -31.80 3.87 -3.89
C SER A 1205 -32.19 3.15 -5.18
N LEU A 1206 -33.21 3.65 -5.89
CA LEU A 1206 -33.70 3.12 -7.17
C LEU A 1206 -32.62 3.14 -8.26
N LYS A 1207 -32.00 4.32 -8.51
CA LYS A 1207 -30.91 4.49 -9.49
C LYS A 1207 -29.74 3.55 -9.16
N ASN A 1208 -29.35 3.43 -7.89
CA ASN A 1208 -28.26 2.54 -7.47
C ASN A 1208 -28.62 1.05 -7.64
N HIS A 1209 -29.85 0.63 -7.34
CA HIS A 1209 -30.26 -0.76 -7.51
C HIS A 1209 -30.38 -1.14 -9.00
N LEU A 1210 -31.00 -0.29 -9.82
CA LEU A 1210 -31.06 -0.47 -11.28
C LEU A 1210 -29.65 -0.53 -11.89
N LYS A 1211 -28.73 0.35 -11.48
CA LYS A 1211 -27.34 0.32 -11.97
C LYS A 1211 -26.59 -0.97 -11.59
N ARG A 1212 -26.88 -1.59 -10.43
CA ARG A 1212 -26.32 -2.91 -10.03
C ARG A 1212 -26.89 -4.08 -10.83
N VAL A 1213 -28.16 -4.03 -11.21
CA VAL A 1213 -28.84 -5.16 -11.89
C VAL A 1213 -28.71 -5.09 -13.41
N VAL A 1214 -28.77 -3.88 -13.99
CA VAL A 1214 -28.82 -3.65 -15.44
C VAL A 1214 -27.46 -3.19 -16.02
N GLY A 1215 -26.63 -2.50 -15.22
CA GLY A 1215 -25.38 -1.90 -15.70
C GLY A 1215 -25.63 -0.78 -16.71
N ASN A 1216 -24.83 -0.74 -17.78
CA ASN A 1216 -24.96 0.24 -18.87
C ASN A 1216 -25.89 -0.22 -20.02
N ASN A 1217 -26.60 -1.35 -19.86
CA ASN A 1217 -27.40 -1.94 -20.93
C ASN A 1217 -28.70 -1.15 -21.21
N ILE A 1218 -29.03 -0.97 -22.48
CA ILE A 1218 -30.31 -0.40 -22.92
C ILE A 1218 -31.45 -1.38 -22.60
N PHE A 1219 -32.56 -0.88 -22.07
CA PHE A 1219 -33.69 -1.71 -21.67
C PHE A 1219 -34.39 -2.32 -22.90
N LEU A 1220 -34.32 -3.65 -23.02
CA LEU A 1220 -34.86 -4.38 -24.18
C LEU A 1220 -36.38 -4.63 -24.16
N LEU A 1221 -37.05 -4.51 -23.00
CA LEU A 1221 -38.49 -4.76 -22.89
C LEU A 1221 -39.10 -4.23 -21.58
N MET A 1222 -40.32 -3.69 -21.67
CA MET A 1222 -41.09 -3.19 -20.51
C MET A 1222 -41.41 -4.29 -19.48
N LYS A 1223 -41.61 -5.54 -19.94
CA LYS A 1223 -41.82 -6.72 -19.07
C LYS A 1223 -40.68 -6.96 -18.07
N ASN A 1224 -39.44 -6.65 -18.43
CA ASN A 1224 -38.28 -6.94 -17.57
C ASN A 1224 -38.22 -6.02 -16.33
N PHE A 1225 -38.80 -4.83 -16.40
CA PHE A 1225 -38.85 -3.89 -15.27
C PHE A 1225 -39.84 -4.32 -14.18
N LEU A 1226 -41.00 -4.89 -14.57
CA LEU A 1226 -42.00 -5.38 -13.62
C LEU A 1226 -41.44 -6.50 -12.72
N HIS A 1227 -40.65 -7.42 -13.27
CA HIS A 1227 -40.03 -8.51 -12.51
C HIS A 1227 -38.99 -8.02 -11.47
N LEU A 1228 -38.36 -6.87 -11.73
CA LEU A 1228 -37.51 -6.15 -10.78
C LEU A 1228 -38.35 -5.59 -9.61
N SER A 1229 -39.46 -4.93 -9.90
CA SER A 1229 -40.32 -4.29 -8.89
C SER A 1229 -40.91 -5.27 -7.85
N HIS A 1230 -41.23 -6.50 -8.24
CA HIS A 1230 -41.77 -7.52 -7.32
C HIS A 1230 -40.71 -8.15 -6.39
N LYS A 1231 -39.42 -8.10 -6.76
CA LYS A 1231 -38.31 -8.65 -5.96
C LYS A 1231 -37.63 -7.59 -5.08
N TRP A 1232 -37.79 -6.31 -5.42
CA TRP A 1232 -37.29 -5.19 -4.63
C TRP A 1232 -38.27 -4.82 -3.51
N ARG A 1233 -38.03 -5.36 -2.31
CA ARG A 1233 -38.65 -4.84 -1.07
C ARG A 1233 -37.74 -3.77 -0.45
N PRO A 1234 -38.08 -2.47 -0.53
CA PRO A 1234 -37.48 -1.47 0.35
C PRO A 1234 -37.92 -1.71 1.81
N PHE A 1235 -37.12 -1.20 2.75
CA PHE A 1235 -37.42 -1.10 4.19
C PHE A 1235 -37.79 0.34 4.54
#